data_AF-A0AAN6SVR4-F1
#
_entry.id   AF-A0AAN6SVR4-F1
#
_cell.length_a   1.000
_cell.length_b   1.000
_cell.length_c   1.000
_cell.angle_alpha   90.00
_cell.angle_beta   90.00
_cell.angle_gamma   90.00
#
_symmetry.space_group_name_H-M   'P 1'
#
loop_
_entity.id
_entity.type
_entity.pdbx_description
1 polymer ?
#
loop_
_entity_poly.entity_id
_entity_poly.type
_entity_poly.pdbx_seq_one_letter_code
_entity_poly.pdbx_strand_id
1 'polypeptide(L)'
;MAKPQVDYALYLVTDSTLGILGDRDLNGVVEASLKGGVTVVQLREKTGDTGQLVSKARELHQITRRYNVPLLINDRVDVALAVGCEGVHIGQDDMELAAARRLLGPDKIIGVTVSTVEEALRACEGGADYLGIGTVYATPTKTNTKEIIGAAGVRGILERIAEAGHNTQTVCIGGINESNLQRIMFQCHAAKKSLDGVAIVSAIMAAQDPEAAARKLVGLVRDPPPFVVDIGDNQAWEKQLAADDGDYMVTLAPSVIKMVVQNIAANVALAVGASPIMAGYGEEAADLCKLGGALVINMGSIDPNGLANYLKALKAYNLEGRPVVFDPVGAGATSLRREAVKTIMANGYLDVIKGNEGEIKTVFGNSQEQQRGVDSSSTLVNPQKAKLVRELAARERNVVVMTGRTDFVSDGARTFAIDNGHEYLGKVTGTGCTLGTTISAAIASRKADRLTAVIAAILHFEIAAEIAAERPEVRGPGTFVPAFLDELYLIRQATARDDRVCDIQEKFRPAIFEFDKVILTTQKLLRAATALQIPIFVTTQNRARLGDTVSELKSLLDAAGPLVKADLDKTRFSMWLPAVSSHAHFTPHRKSEIVLAGIESHICITQTALDLLAAGHSVSILADGVSSSNREEIGIALARLRQAGAVVTSSESWIYECMGDAGIPEFKSMVGVVKETMGDTKAALQGLVGSKI
;
A
#
# COMPACT_ATOMS: atom_id res chain seq x y z
N MET A 1 -35.35 24.81 24.69
CA MET A 1 -34.77 25.17 23.37
C MET A 1 -34.19 23.90 22.78
N ALA A 2 -34.01 23.77 21.46
CA ALA A 2 -33.34 22.58 20.94
C ALA A 2 -31.92 22.48 21.53
N LYS A 3 -31.45 21.26 21.87
CA LYS A 3 -30.08 21.05 22.35
C LYS A 3 -29.09 21.63 21.33
N PRO A 4 -28.07 22.40 21.77
CA PRO A 4 -27.07 22.93 20.86
C PRO A 4 -26.34 21.78 20.15
N GLN A 5 -26.13 21.92 18.84
CA GLN A 5 -25.26 21.01 18.11
C GLN A 5 -23.82 21.30 18.53
N VAL A 6 -23.13 20.31 19.08
CA VAL A 6 -21.77 20.45 19.62
C VAL A 6 -20.78 19.78 18.68
N ASP A 7 -19.74 20.51 18.30
CA ASP A 7 -18.56 19.96 17.61
C ASP A 7 -17.60 19.39 18.66
N TYR A 8 -17.46 18.06 18.70
CA TYR A 8 -16.59 17.36 19.65
C TYR A 8 -15.16 17.14 19.13
N ALA A 9 -14.79 17.70 17.96
CA ALA A 9 -13.51 17.43 17.29
C ALA A 9 -12.29 17.55 18.20
N LEU A 10 -12.12 18.69 18.89
CA LEU A 10 -11.02 18.91 19.84
C LEU A 10 -11.55 19.41 21.18
N TYR A 11 -11.62 18.49 22.13
CA TYR A 11 -12.14 18.74 23.47
C TYR A 11 -11.00 18.95 24.47
N LEU A 12 -10.84 20.19 24.96
CA LEU A 12 -9.90 20.51 26.04
C LEU A 12 -10.47 20.17 27.41
N VAL A 13 -9.72 19.40 28.20
CA VAL A 13 -9.96 19.23 29.64
C VAL A 13 -8.86 19.97 30.39
N THR A 14 -9.22 20.84 31.33
CA THR A 14 -8.25 21.61 32.09
C THR A 14 -7.56 20.78 33.17
N ASP A 15 -6.34 21.16 33.53
CA ASP A 15 -5.67 20.66 34.73
C ASP A 15 -4.82 21.79 35.32
N SER A 16 -5.20 22.27 36.50
CA SER A 16 -4.55 23.41 37.17
C SER A 16 -3.41 22.99 38.12
N THR A 17 -2.98 21.72 38.09
CA THR A 17 -1.90 21.26 38.95
C THR A 17 -0.57 21.88 38.53
N LEU A 18 0.34 22.08 39.49
CA LEU A 18 1.69 22.59 39.23
C LEU A 18 2.47 21.74 38.21
N GLY A 19 2.21 20.43 38.14
CA GLY A 19 2.88 19.53 37.20
C GLY A 19 2.47 19.72 35.73
N ILE A 20 1.32 20.35 35.47
CA ILE A 20 0.78 20.54 34.11
C ILE A 20 0.73 22.03 33.75
N LEU A 21 0.05 22.84 34.56
CA LEU A 21 -0.11 24.27 34.31
C LEU A 21 1.16 25.05 34.70
N GLY A 22 1.82 24.62 35.78
CA GLY A 22 2.88 25.39 36.43
C GLY A 22 2.33 26.68 37.04
N ASP A 23 3.08 27.78 36.92
CA ASP A 23 2.68 29.11 37.42
C ASP A 23 1.90 29.94 36.39
N ARG A 24 1.45 29.31 35.29
CA ARG A 24 0.73 30.00 34.21
C ARG A 24 -0.73 30.25 34.58
N ASP A 25 -1.28 31.32 34.01
CA ASP A 25 -2.70 31.62 34.16
C ASP A 25 -3.57 30.64 33.34
N LEU A 26 -4.51 29.97 34.03
CA LEU A 26 -5.45 29.03 33.41
C LEU A 26 -6.29 29.73 32.34
N ASN A 27 -6.79 30.93 32.62
CA ASN A 27 -7.68 31.66 31.71
C ASN A 27 -6.94 32.00 30.41
N GLY A 28 -5.71 32.49 30.50
CA GLY A 28 -4.84 32.75 29.36
C GLY A 28 -4.54 31.49 28.53
N VAL A 29 -4.26 30.35 29.17
CA VAL A 29 -4.02 29.07 28.46
C VAL A 29 -5.28 28.59 27.74
N VAL A 30 -6.45 28.64 28.38
CA VAL A 30 -7.72 28.27 27.74
C VAL A 30 -8.06 29.20 26.58
N GLU A 31 -7.90 30.52 26.75
CA GLU A 31 -8.14 31.48 25.67
C GLU A 31 -7.20 31.27 24.47
N ALA A 32 -5.91 31.04 24.70
CA ALA A 32 -4.96 30.69 23.64
C ALA A 32 -5.39 29.41 22.91
N SER A 33 -5.84 28.40 23.65
CA SER A 33 -6.31 27.13 23.08
C SER A 33 -7.58 27.30 22.22
N LEU A 34 -8.50 28.18 22.65
CA LEU A 34 -9.70 28.54 21.87
C LEU A 34 -9.34 29.24 20.56
N LYS A 35 -8.36 30.15 20.55
CA LYS A 35 -7.82 30.75 19.31
C LYS A 35 -7.18 29.72 18.38
N GLY A 36 -6.65 28.64 18.95
CA GLY A 36 -6.14 27.49 18.21
C GLY A 36 -7.23 26.57 17.64
N GLY A 37 -8.49 26.75 18.04
CA GLY A 37 -9.63 26.01 17.49
C GLY A 37 -10.18 24.88 18.36
N VAL A 38 -9.90 24.88 19.67
CA VAL A 38 -10.62 24.01 20.62
C VAL A 38 -12.14 24.21 20.50
N THR A 39 -12.90 23.13 20.46
CA THR A 39 -14.35 23.13 20.17
C THR A 39 -15.22 22.81 21.39
N VAL A 40 -14.64 22.27 22.47
CA VAL A 40 -15.28 22.06 23.78
C VAL A 40 -14.26 22.32 24.88
N VAL A 41 -14.66 22.96 25.98
CA VAL A 41 -13.83 23.12 27.17
C VAL A 41 -14.51 22.47 28.38
N GLN A 42 -13.77 21.65 29.13
CA GLN A 42 -14.18 21.15 30.44
C GLN A 42 -13.29 21.70 31.52
N LEU A 43 -13.90 22.38 32.49
CA LEU A 43 -13.24 22.74 33.73
C LEU A 43 -13.21 21.53 34.67
N ARG A 44 -12.00 21.04 34.94
CA ARG A 44 -11.74 19.96 35.88
C ARG A 44 -10.85 20.44 37.02
N GLU A 45 -11.46 20.53 38.20
CA GLU A 45 -10.82 20.90 39.46
C GLU A 45 -11.23 19.88 40.52
N LYS A 46 -10.28 19.07 40.99
CA LYS A 46 -10.54 18.03 42.00
C LYS A 46 -10.38 18.53 43.43
N THR A 47 -9.74 19.67 43.59
CA THR A 47 -9.36 20.23 44.88
C THR A 47 -9.73 21.70 44.90
N GLY A 48 -10.16 22.21 46.05
CA GLY A 48 -10.51 23.61 46.24
C GLY A 48 -11.90 23.80 46.81
N ASP A 49 -12.17 25.02 47.27
CA ASP A 49 -13.49 25.37 47.78
C ASP A 49 -14.52 25.53 46.65
N THR A 50 -15.78 25.21 46.95
CA THR A 50 -16.86 25.30 45.95
C THR A 50 -17.06 26.74 45.46
N GLY A 51 -16.93 27.75 46.33
CA GLY A 51 -17.06 29.15 45.95
C GLY A 51 -15.97 29.58 44.97
N GLN A 52 -14.74 29.12 45.19
CA GLN A 52 -13.61 29.37 44.27
C GLN A 52 -13.84 28.71 42.91
N LEU A 53 -14.34 27.46 42.91
CA LEU A 53 -14.66 26.74 41.68
C LEU A 53 -15.77 27.46 40.88
N VAL A 54 -16.82 27.95 41.54
CA VAL A 54 -17.88 28.74 40.88
C VAL A 54 -17.33 30.04 40.29
N SER A 55 -16.46 30.75 41.01
CA SER A 55 -15.85 31.99 40.50
C SER A 55 -15.03 31.72 39.24
N LYS A 56 -14.13 30.72 39.30
CA LYS A 56 -13.29 30.31 38.18
C LYS A 56 -14.11 29.84 36.98
N ALA A 57 -15.17 29.06 37.23
CA ALA A 57 -16.08 28.61 36.18
C ALA A 57 -16.82 29.77 35.49
N ARG A 58 -17.23 30.81 36.23
CA ARG A 58 -17.86 32.01 35.65
C ARG A 58 -16.90 32.79 34.75
N GLU A 59 -15.65 32.96 35.17
CA GLU A 59 -14.62 33.61 34.37
C GLU A 59 -14.35 32.86 33.07
N LEU A 60 -14.13 31.53 33.16
CA LEU A 60 -13.95 30.70 31.98
C LEU A 60 -15.17 30.69 31.07
N HIS A 61 -16.39 30.68 31.62
CA HIS A 61 -17.61 30.72 30.83
C HIS A 61 -17.75 32.01 30.01
N GLN A 62 -17.36 33.15 30.59
CA GLN A 62 -17.31 34.41 29.84
C GLN A 62 -16.34 34.32 28.68
N ILE A 63 -15.17 33.69 28.89
CA ILE A 63 -14.17 33.49 27.85
C ILE A 63 -14.73 32.58 26.75
N THR A 64 -15.20 31.38 27.08
CA THR A 64 -15.64 30.39 26.08
C THR A 64 -16.84 30.88 25.27
N ARG A 65 -17.76 31.66 25.87
CA ARG A 65 -18.88 32.28 25.16
C ARG A 65 -18.44 33.23 24.05
N ARG A 66 -17.34 33.97 24.21
CA ARG A 66 -16.81 34.85 23.14
C ARG A 66 -16.43 34.08 21.88
N TYR A 67 -16.09 32.80 22.03
CA TYR A 67 -15.71 31.90 20.93
C TYR A 67 -16.85 30.95 20.53
N ASN A 68 -18.04 31.08 21.13
CA ASN A 68 -19.18 30.17 20.93
C ASN A 68 -18.84 28.70 21.21
N VAL A 69 -18.01 28.45 22.23
CA VAL A 69 -17.58 27.11 22.65
C VAL A 69 -18.25 26.75 23.98
N PRO A 70 -18.87 25.56 24.11
CA PRO A 70 -19.52 25.16 25.36
C PRO A 70 -18.51 24.94 26.48
N LEU A 71 -18.86 25.37 27.69
CA LEU A 71 -18.16 25.02 28.91
C LEU A 71 -18.91 23.90 29.64
N LEU A 72 -18.19 22.83 29.96
CA LEU A 72 -18.66 21.72 30.78
C LEU A 72 -17.96 21.73 32.14
N ILE A 73 -18.67 21.35 33.20
CA ILE A 73 -18.08 21.18 34.54
C ILE A 73 -17.91 19.70 34.83
N ASN A 74 -16.71 19.32 35.27
CA ASN A 74 -16.42 17.95 35.69
C ASN A 74 -17.05 17.65 37.06
N ASP A 75 -17.82 16.56 37.13
CA ASP A 75 -18.45 15.91 38.29
C ASP A 75 -19.50 16.75 39.07
N ARG A 76 -19.39 18.09 39.05
CA ARG A 76 -20.14 19.02 39.92
C ARG A 76 -21.36 19.64 39.23
N VAL A 77 -22.48 18.92 39.29
CA VAL A 77 -23.81 19.36 38.79
C VAL A 77 -24.29 20.66 39.45
N ASP A 78 -24.06 20.79 40.76
CA ASP A 78 -24.40 21.97 41.55
C ASP A 78 -23.66 23.23 41.07
N VAL A 79 -22.37 23.12 40.76
CA VAL A 79 -21.56 24.21 40.19
C VAL A 79 -22.07 24.58 38.80
N ALA A 80 -22.36 23.60 37.95
CA ALA A 80 -22.88 23.86 36.61
C ALA A 80 -24.21 24.64 36.64
N LEU A 81 -25.10 24.32 37.58
CA LEU A 81 -26.34 25.05 37.82
C LEU A 81 -26.08 26.48 38.33
N ALA A 82 -25.17 26.65 39.30
CA ALA A 82 -24.85 27.96 39.88
C ALA A 82 -24.17 28.93 38.89
N VAL A 83 -23.46 28.39 37.90
CA VAL A 83 -22.81 29.15 36.81
C VAL A 83 -23.78 29.36 35.64
N GLY A 84 -24.67 28.39 35.39
CA GLY A 84 -25.57 28.40 34.24
C GLY A 84 -24.90 27.99 32.91
N CYS A 85 -23.75 27.32 32.97
CA CYS A 85 -22.99 26.83 31.80
C CYS A 85 -23.69 25.67 31.06
N GLU A 86 -23.11 25.21 29.96
CA GLU A 86 -23.80 24.37 28.96
C GLU A 86 -24.02 22.91 29.43
N GLY A 87 -23.24 22.41 30.39
CA GLY A 87 -23.45 21.06 30.90
C GLY A 87 -22.39 20.53 31.85
N VAL A 88 -22.36 19.21 32.00
CA VAL A 88 -21.43 18.48 32.86
C VAL A 88 -20.83 17.27 32.15
N HIS A 89 -19.74 16.78 32.73
CA HIS A 89 -19.24 15.44 32.49
C HIS A 89 -19.15 14.71 33.83
N ILE A 90 -19.63 13.47 33.89
CA ILE A 90 -19.66 12.66 35.10
C ILE A 90 -18.88 11.35 34.91
N GLY A 91 -18.15 10.95 35.95
CA GLY A 91 -17.52 9.65 36.05
C GLY A 91 -18.44 8.58 36.65
N GLN A 92 -17.91 7.37 36.76
CA GLN A 92 -18.64 6.20 37.25
C GLN A 92 -18.91 6.23 38.77
N ASP A 93 -18.08 6.95 39.53
CA ASP A 93 -18.19 7.05 40.99
C ASP A 93 -18.91 8.34 41.44
N ASP A 94 -19.45 9.12 40.49
CA ASP A 94 -20.08 10.42 40.72
C ASP A 94 -21.63 10.31 40.79
N MET A 95 -22.32 11.46 40.70
CA MET A 95 -23.78 11.49 40.63
C MET A 95 -24.30 10.67 39.44
N GLU A 96 -25.29 9.81 39.68
CA GLU A 96 -25.91 9.00 38.63
C GLU A 96 -26.47 9.87 37.49
N LEU A 97 -26.29 9.42 36.25
CA LEU A 97 -26.78 10.08 35.03
C LEU A 97 -28.26 10.47 35.13
N ALA A 98 -29.11 9.56 35.62
CA ALA A 98 -30.54 9.81 35.77
C ALA A 98 -30.83 10.95 36.76
N ALA A 99 -30.07 11.05 37.85
CA ALA A 99 -30.21 12.13 38.82
C ALA A 99 -29.71 13.47 38.25
N ALA A 100 -28.55 13.47 37.59
CA ALA A 100 -28.01 14.65 36.92
C ALA A 100 -29.00 15.18 35.85
N ARG A 101 -29.58 14.28 35.05
CA ARG A 101 -30.60 14.63 34.03
C ARG A 101 -31.86 15.23 34.64
N ARG A 102 -32.33 14.74 35.79
CA ARG A 102 -33.49 15.33 36.49
C ARG A 102 -33.20 16.77 36.97
N LEU A 103 -31.99 17.04 37.44
CA LEU A 103 -31.60 18.36 37.97
C LEU A 103 -31.30 19.37 36.86
N LEU A 104 -30.58 18.96 35.82
CA LEU A 104 -30.16 19.85 34.72
C LEU A 104 -31.23 20.03 33.65
N GLY A 105 -32.23 19.15 33.63
CA GLY A 105 -33.28 19.14 32.63
C GLY A 105 -32.83 18.55 31.29
N PRO A 106 -33.73 18.59 30.28
CA PRO A 106 -33.49 17.95 29.00
C PRO A 106 -32.46 18.70 28.15
N ASP A 107 -32.26 20.00 28.33
CA ASP A 107 -31.54 20.84 27.37
C ASP A 107 -30.01 20.90 27.61
N LYS A 108 -29.54 20.57 28.82
CA LYS A 108 -28.12 20.62 29.18
C LYS A 108 -27.36 19.39 28.68
N ILE A 109 -26.08 19.56 28.38
CA ILE A 109 -25.21 18.48 27.93
C ILE A 109 -24.76 17.63 29.13
N ILE A 110 -24.83 16.30 29.01
CA ILE A 110 -24.28 15.36 29.98
C ILE A 110 -23.38 14.36 29.27
N GLY A 111 -22.09 14.45 29.56
CA GLY A 111 -21.09 13.46 29.16
C GLY A 111 -20.88 12.40 30.23
N VAL A 112 -20.58 11.16 29.82
CA VAL A 112 -20.29 10.06 30.76
C VAL A 112 -18.95 9.43 30.42
N THR A 113 -18.06 9.26 31.40
CA THR A 113 -16.84 8.45 31.24
C THR A 113 -17.20 6.98 31.12
N VAL A 114 -16.66 6.26 30.13
CA VAL A 114 -16.85 4.82 29.97
C VAL A 114 -15.53 4.11 29.65
N SER A 115 -15.36 2.91 30.17
CA SER A 115 -14.20 2.05 29.94
C SER A 115 -14.59 0.65 29.48
N THR A 116 -15.86 0.26 29.60
CA THR A 116 -16.38 -1.05 29.14
C THR A 116 -17.57 -0.92 28.20
N VAL A 117 -17.90 -2.01 27.51
CA VAL A 117 -19.08 -2.09 26.62
C VAL A 117 -20.36 -1.91 27.44
N GLU A 118 -20.44 -2.53 28.60
CA GLU A 118 -21.62 -2.50 29.47
C GLU A 118 -21.90 -1.09 29.99
N GLU A 119 -20.85 -0.37 30.39
CA GLU A 119 -20.95 1.04 30.80
C GLU A 119 -21.43 1.93 29.65
N ALA A 120 -20.90 1.71 28.45
CA ALA A 120 -21.25 2.47 27.27
C ALA A 120 -22.71 2.29 26.84
N LEU A 121 -23.19 1.05 26.81
CA LEU A 121 -24.60 0.76 26.51
C LEU A 121 -25.53 1.38 27.54
N ARG A 122 -25.24 1.20 28.84
CA ARG A 122 -26.03 1.79 29.93
C ARG A 122 -26.09 3.31 29.84
N ALA A 123 -24.98 3.97 29.51
CA ALA A 123 -24.93 5.42 29.35
C ALA A 123 -25.75 5.89 28.14
N CYS A 124 -25.72 5.16 27.02
CA CYS A 124 -26.55 5.45 25.85
C CYS A 124 -28.05 5.32 26.17
N GLU A 125 -28.45 4.21 26.80
CA GLU A 125 -29.83 3.95 27.23
C GLU A 125 -30.33 4.99 28.24
N GLY A 126 -29.44 5.46 29.12
CA GLY A 126 -29.73 6.51 30.09
C GLY A 126 -29.80 7.92 29.52
N GLY A 127 -29.57 8.11 28.22
CA GLY A 127 -29.68 9.41 27.55
C GLY A 127 -28.49 10.35 27.79
N ALA A 128 -27.28 9.80 27.88
CA ALA A 128 -26.05 10.58 27.78
C ALA A 128 -25.97 11.25 26.39
N ASP A 129 -25.47 12.49 26.36
CA ASP A 129 -25.32 13.24 25.10
C ASP A 129 -24.04 12.85 24.36
N TYR A 130 -22.99 12.49 25.11
CA TYR A 130 -21.76 11.94 24.57
C TYR A 130 -21.06 11.04 25.59
N LEU A 131 -20.15 10.20 25.11
CA LEU A 131 -19.32 9.32 25.93
C LEU A 131 -17.84 9.75 25.84
N GLY A 132 -17.18 9.83 27.00
CA GLY A 132 -15.72 9.91 27.09
C GLY A 132 -15.13 8.52 27.25
N ILE A 133 -14.65 7.93 26.16
CA ILE A 133 -14.12 6.57 26.10
C ILE A 133 -12.65 6.59 26.51
N GLY A 134 -12.29 5.92 27.60
CA GLY A 134 -10.91 5.85 28.03
C GLY A 134 -10.75 5.23 29.40
N THR A 135 -9.53 4.98 29.87
CA THR A 135 -8.27 5.61 29.40
C THR A 135 -7.63 4.83 28.24
N VAL A 136 -7.34 5.52 27.12
CA VAL A 136 -6.76 4.86 25.91
C VAL A 136 -5.30 4.46 26.13
N TYR A 137 -4.47 5.38 26.64
CA TYR A 137 -3.07 5.15 27.00
C TYR A 137 -2.77 5.65 28.41
N ALA A 138 -1.71 5.11 29.04
CA ALA A 138 -1.23 5.61 30.32
C ALA A 138 -1.02 7.14 30.28
N THR A 139 -1.44 7.83 31.33
CA THR A 139 -1.34 9.29 31.42
C THR A 139 -0.99 9.73 32.84
N PRO A 140 -0.10 10.73 33.03
CA PRO A 140 0.20 11.27 34.35
C PRO A 140 -0.96 12.09 34.94
N THR A 141 -1.94 12.50 34.13
CA THR A 141 -3.08 13.37 34.55
C THR A 141 -4.11 12.66 35.44
N LYS A 142 -4.18 11.33 35.41
CA LYS A 142 -5.10 10.53 36.24
C LYS A 142 -4.33 9.40 36.91
N THR A 143 -4.04 9.57 38.19
CA THR A 143 -3.30 8.60 39.01
C THR A 143 -4.13 7.35 39.39
N ASN A 144 -5.47 7.44 39.36
CA ASN A 144 -6.41 6.34 39.58
C ASN A 144 -7.02 5.82 38.25
N THR A 145 -6.19 5.37 37.31
CA THR A 145 -6.68 4.69 36.10
C THR A 145 -7.02 3.24 36.41
N LYS A 146 -8.32 2.91 36.45
CA LYS A 146 -8.80 1.54 36.76
C LYS A 146 -8.37 0.54 35.68
N GLU A 147 -8.45 0.88 34.38
CA GLU A 147 -7.94 0.04 33.27
C GLU A 147 -7.54 0.88 32.04
N ILE A 148 -6.46 0.48 31.34
CA ILE A 148 -6.03 1.06 30.06
C ILE A 148 -6.55 0.13 28.95
N ILE A 149 -7.43 0.65 28.10
CA ILE A 149 -8.19 -0.18 27.15
C ILE A 149 -7.59 -0.18 25.73
N GLY A 150 -6.74 0.78 25.41
CA GLY A 150 -6.12 0.93 24.08
C GLY A 150 -7.13 1.18 22.95
N ALA A 151 -6.63 1.28 21.72
CA ALA A 151 -7.46 1.44 20.53
C ALA A 151 -8.45 0.26 20.36
N ALA A 152 -8.03 -0.95 20.77
CA ALA A 152 -8.85 -2.14 20.64
C ALA A 152 -10.10 -2.11 21.52
N GLY A 153 -9.97 -1.69 22.79
CA GLY A 153 -11.12 -1.53 23.68
C GLY A 153 -12.05 -0.40 23.24
N VAL A 154 -11.50 0.73 22.76
CA VAL A 154 -12.31 1.82 22.18
C VAL A 154 -13.15 1.31 21.02
N ARG A 155 -12.54 0.59 20.07
CA ARG A 155 -13.24 0.03 18.92
C ARG A 155 -14.33 -0.96 19.32
N GLY A 156 -14.05 -1.87 20.26
CA GLY A 156 -15.06 -2.81 20.77
C GLY A 156 -16.28 -2.11 21.37
N ILE A 157 -16.06 -0.98 22.06
CA ILE A 157 -17.16 -0.13 22.54
C ILE A 157 -17.93 0.49 21.37
N LEU A 158 -17.25 1.09 20.38
CA LEU A 158 -17.90 1.70 19.22
C LEU A 158 -18.74 0.70 18.41
N GLU A 159 -18.22 -0.50 18.20
CA GLU A 159 -18.90 -1.60 17.51
C GLU A 159 -20.20 -1.98 18.22
N ARG A 160 -20.14 -2.21 19.53
CA ARG A 160 -21.31 -2.62 20.31
C ARG A 160 -22.36 -1.53 20.43
N ILE A 161 -21.97 -0.26 20.57
CA ILE A 161 -22.88 0.90 20.52
C ILE A 161 -23.60 0.95 19.16
N ALA A 162 -22.86 0.78 18.07
CA ALA A 162 -23.40 0.84 16.71
C ALA A 162 -24.35 -0.34 16.41
N GLU A 163 -24.01 -1.55 16.84
CA GLU A 163 -24.86 -2.74 16.73
C GLU A 163 -26.16 -2.60 17.53
N ALA A 164 -26.10 -1.94 18.70
CA ALA A 164 -27.28 -1.61 19.49
C ALA A 164 -28.12 -0.46 18.90
N GLY A 165 -27.68 0.16 17.79
CA GLY A 165 -28.41 1.22 17.09
C GLY A 165 -28.32 2.59 17.75
N HIS A 166 -27.35 2.83 18.62
CA HIS A 166 -27.14 4.11 19.28
C HIS A 166 -26.22 5.03 18.45
N ASN A 167 -26.61 6.30 18.32
CA ASN A 167 -25.84 7.34 17.63
C ASN A 167 -25.23 8.37 18.61
N THR A 168 -25.07 8.02 19.89
CA THR A 168 -24.48 8.89 20.92
C THR A 168 -23.09 9.35 20.51
N GLN A 169 -22.76 10.63 20.67
CA GLN A 169 -21.44 11.15 20.32
C GLN A 169 -20.34 10.51 21.18
N THR A 170 -19.15 10.35 20.63
CA THR A 170 -18.05 9.61 21.25
C THR A 170 -16.73 10.34 21.08
N VAL A 171 -16.09 10.66 22.19
CA VAL A 171 -14.71 11.15 22.22
C VAL A 171 -13.85 10.14 22.96
N CYS A 172 -12.60 9.98 22.56
CA CYS A 172 -11.67 9.18 23.34
C CYS A 172 -10.74 10.06 24.17
N ILE A 173 -10.27 9.56 25.31
CA ILE A 173 -9.45 10.30 26.27
C ILE A 173 -8.34 9.45 26.88
N GLY A 174 -7.22 10.11 27.17
CA GLY A 174 -6.16 9.56 28.01
C GLY A 174 -4.90 9.19 27.22
N GLY A 175 -3.83 9.95 27.47
CA GLY A 175 -2.53 9.78 26.82
C GLY A 175 -2.52 10.09 25.31
N ILE A 176 -3.55 10.76 24.81
CA ILE A 176 -3.66 11.19 23.41
C ILE A 176 -2.85 12.47 23.21
N ASN A 177 -2.05 12.51 22.14
CA ASN A 177 -1.20 13.62 21.76
C ASN A 177 -0.92 13.60 20.25
N GLU A 178 -0.13 14.55 19.75
CA GLU A 178 0.22 14.69 18.33
C GLU A 178 0.76 13.41 17.67
N SER A 179 1.42 12.53 18.42
CA SER A 179 2.07 11.33 17.86
C SER A 179 1.14 10.13 17.70
N ASN A 180 -0.04 10.13 18.32
CA ASN A 180 -0.96 8.99 18.29
C ASN A 180 -2.40 9.36 17.88
N LEU A 181 -2.77 10.65 17.88
CA LEU A 181 -4.12 11.13 17.60
C LEU A 181 -4.67 10.60 16.27
N GLN A 182 -3.94 10.82 15.17
CA GLN A 182 -4.39 10.42 13.84
C GLN A 182 -4.60 8.90 13.72
N ARG A 183 -3.70 8.12 14.34
CA ARG A 183 -3.84 6.66 14.40
C ARG A 183 -5.08 6.25 15.18
N ILE A 184 -5.34 6.88 16.33
CA ILE A 184 -6.54 6.60 17.12
C ILE A 184 -7.80 6.91 16.32
N MET A 185 -7.88 8.09 15.70
CA MET A 185 -9.02 8.46 14.86
C MET A 185 -9.22 7.47 13.70
N PHE A 186 -8.13 6.97 13.11
CA PHE A 186 -8.19 6.02 12.00
C PHE A 186 -8.60 4.59 12.42
N GLN A 187 -7.97 4.04 13.47
CA GLN A 187 -8.14 2.64 13.90
C GLN A 187 -9.35 2.44 14.83
N CYS A 188 -9.78 3.47 15.55
CA CYS A 188 -10.98 3.41 16.41
C CYS A 188 -12.22 3.70 15.56
N HIS A 189 -12.52 2.74 14.69
CA HIS A 189 -13.63 2.79 13.75
C HIS A 189 -14.36 1.44 13.76
N ALA A 190 -15.68 1.50 13.74
CA ALA A 190 -16.58 0.40 13.47
C ALA A 190 -17.39 0.72 12.20
N ALA A 191 -17.90 -0.31 11.53
CA ALA A 191 -18.54 -0.19 10.21
C ALA A 191 -19.63 0.90 10.11
N LYS A 192 -20.32 1.23 11.22
CA LYS A 192 -21.37 2.25 11.29
C LYS A 192 -21.07 3.39 12.26
N LYS A 193 -19.92 3.40 12.93
CA LYS A 193 -19.59 4.40 13.95
C LYS A 193 -18.09 4.64 14.08
N SER A 194 -17.71 5.91 14.06
CA SER A 194 -16.35 6.38 14.36
C SER A 194 -16.35 7.22 15.62
N LEU A 195 -15.17 7.61 16.08
CA LEU A 195 -15.01 8.70 17.02
C LEU A 195 -15.45 10.03 16.40
N ASP A 196 -16.10 10.87 17.20
CA ASP A 196 -16.52 12.23 16.86
C ASP A 196 -15.44 13.28 17.21
N GLY A 197 -14.41 12.87 17.95
CA GLY A 197 -13.24 13.67 18.26
C GLY A 197 -12.42 13.11 19.41
N VAL A 198 -11.53 13.93 19.96
CA VAL A 198 -10.60 13.55 21.02
C VAL A 198 -10.59 14.54 22.17
N ALA A 199 -10.47 14.03 23.40
CA ALA A 199 -10.28 14.85 24.58
C ALA A 199 -8.80 14.87 25.00
N ILE A 200 -8.27 16.09 25.14
CA ILE A 200 -6.84 16.37 25.37
C ILE A 200 -6.67 17.17 26.66
N VAL A 201 -5.64 16.84 27.42
CA VAL A 201 -5.24 17.59 28.62
C VAL A 201 -3.84 18.17 28.43
N SER A 202 -2.80 17.39 28.74
CA SER A 202 -1.42 17.86 28.85
C SER A 202 -0.82 18.31 27.53
N ALA A 203 -1.20 17.72 26.39
CA ALA A 203 -0.67 18.12 25.10
C ALA A 203 -1.06 19.55 24.68
N ILE A 204 -2.04 20.16 25.35
CA ILE A 204 -2.39 21.58 25.22
C ILE A 204 -2.02 22.34 26.49
N MET A 205 -2.51 21.88 27.65
CA MET A 205 -2.33 22.57 28.92
C MET A 205 -0.86 22.73 29.32
N ALA A 206 0.02 21.76 29.01
CA ALA A 206 1.45 21.81 29.31
C ALA A 206 2.31 22.37 28.14
N ALA A 207 1.70 22.70 26.99
CA ALA A 207 2.44 23.20 25.84
C ALA A 207 2.99 24.61 26.10
N GLN A 208 4.19 24.91 25.59
CA GLN A 208 4.75 26.26 25.67
C GLN A 208 3.89 27.29 24.92
N ASP A 209 3.33 26.89 23.77
CA ASP A 209 2.38 27.65 22.98
C ASP A 209 1.06 26.84 22.83
N PRO A 210 0.07 27.07 23.70
CA PRO A 210 -1.21 26.37 23.64
C PRO A 210 -2.01 26.64 22.36
N GLU A 211 -1.86 27.82 21.76
CA GLU A 211 -2.57 28.19 20.53
C GLU A 211 -2.05 27.37 19.35
N ALA A 212 -0.72 27.32 19.18
CA ALA A 212 -0.09 26.51 18.14
C ALA A 212 -0.32 25.01 18.34
N ALA A 213 -0.26 24.53 19.59
CA ALA A 213 -0.54 23.13 19.91
C ALA A 213 -1.98 22.74 19.57
N ALA A 214 -2.96 23.56 19.97
CA ALA A 214 -4.36 23.32 19.64
C ALA A 214 -4.59 23.37 18.12
N ARG A 215 -4.05 24.37 17.42
CA ARG A 215 -4.17 24.48 15.95
C ARG A 215 -3.64 23.26 15.23
N LYS A 216 -2.47 22.76 15.65
CA LYS A 216 -1.88 21.54 15.11
C LYS A 216 -2.79 20.33 15.35
N LEU A 217 -3.30 20.16 16.57
CA LEU A 217 -4.19 19.05 16.92
C LEU A 217 -5.53 19.11 16.15
N VAL A 218 -6.12 20.29 15.94
CA VAL A 218 -7.32 20.44 15.09
C VAL A 218 -7.06 19.96 13.67
N GLY A 219 -5.92 20.36 13.08
CA GLY A 219 -5.50 19.86 11.77
C GLY A 219 -5.40 18.33 11.76
N LEU A 220 -4.72 17.74 12.75
CA LEU A 220 -4.58 16.30 12.87
C LEU A 220 -5.92 15.55 13.07
N VAL A 221 -6.94 16.16 13.69
CA VAL A 221 -8.28 15.55 13.81
C VAL A 221 -9.03 15.57 12.49
N ARG A 222 -8.90 16.66 11.72
CA ARG A 222 -9.72 16.92 10.53
C ARG A 222 -9.08 16.40 9.24
N ASP A 223 -7.75 16.37 9.18
CA ASP A 223 -6.99 15.94 8.02
C ASP A 223 -6.77 14.42 8.05
N PRO A 224 -6.85 13.74 6.89
CA PRO A 224 -6.53 12.32 6.81
C PRO A 224 -5.06 12.08 7.23
N PRO A 225 -4.76 10.96 7.92
CA PRO A 225 -3.39 10.67 8.30
C PRO A 225 -2.48 10.48 7.08
N PRO A 226 -1.21 10.94 7.12
CA PRO A 226 -0.26 10.78 6.01
C PRO A 226 -0.01 9.32 5.60
N PHE A 227 -0.18 8.37 6.53
CA PHE A 227 -0.03 6.93 6.29
C PHE A 227 -1.30 6.26 5.76
N VAL A 228 -2.39 6.98 5.53
CA VAL A 228 -3.62 6.44 4.92
C VAL A 228 -3.57 6.70 3.42
N VAL A 229 -3.84 5.66 2.65
CA VAL A 229 -4.00 5.75 1.20
C VAL A 229 -5.49 5.64 0.90
N ASP A 230 -6.02 6.59 0.14
CA ASP A 230 -7.40 6.55 -0.36
C ASP A 230 -7.53 5.47 -1.43
N ILE A 231 -8.06 4.32 -1.03
CA ILE A 231 -8.50 3.25 -1.92
C ILE A 231 -9.96 3.54 -2.23
N GLY A 232 -10.23 4.11 -3.42
CA GLY A 232 -11.57 4.43 -3.90
C GLY A 232 -12.53 3.22 -3.89
N ASP A 233 -13.77 3.44 -4.37
CA ASP A 233 -14.90 2.52 -4.19
C ASP A 233 -14.57 1.05 -4.51
N ASN A 234 -14.64 0.21 -3.46
CA ASN A 234 -14.07 -1.13 -3.38
C ASN A 234 -14.89 -2.20 -4.12
N GLN A 235 -15.79 -1.79 -5.03
CA GLN A 235 -16.69 -2.68 -5.78
C GLN A 235 -16.18 -3.02 -7.19
N ALA A 236 -15.13 -2.36 -7.68
CA ALA A 236 -14.60 -2.56 -9.03
C ALA A 236 -13.33 -3.44 -9.09
N TRP A 237 -12.87 -4.01 -7.97
CA TRP A 237 -11.57 -4.67 -7.88
C TRP A 237 -11.43 -5.92 -8.79
N GLU A 238 -12.51 -6.66 -9.06
CA GLU A 238 -12.50 -7.79 -10.00
C GLU A 238 -12.26 -7.34 -11.45
N LYS A 239 -12.77 -6.15 -11.83
CA LYS A 239 -12.52 -5.53 -13.14
C LYS A 239 -11.17 -4.82 -13.18
N GLN A 240 -10.68 -4.35 -12.04
CA GLN A 240 -9.42 -3.61 -11.90
C GLN A 240 -8.22 -4.56 -11.88
N LEU A 241 -8.33 -5.77 -11.31
CA LEU A 241 -7.35 -6.86 -11.51
C LEU A 241 -7.26 -7.30 -12.98
N ALA A 242 -8.34 -7.14 -13.75
CA ALA A 242 -8.38 -7.44 -15.18
C ALA A 242 -8.01 -6.24 -16.08
N ALA A 243 -7.79 -5.04 -15.50
CA ALA A 243 -7.53 -3.80 -16.23
C ALA A 243 -6.21 -3.10 -15.81
N ASP A 244 -5.71 -3.32 -14.60
CA ASP A 244 -4.39 -2.89 -14.11
C ASP A 244 -3.30 -3.89 -14.54
N ASP A 245 -3.12 -4.05 -15.85
CA ASP A 245 -2.15 -4.98 -16.45
C ASP A 245 -0.70 -4.41 -16.51
N GLY A 246 -0.40 -3.26 -15.87
CA GLY A 246 0.83 -2.50 -16.17
C GLY A 246 1.68 -1.91 -15.02
N ASP A 247 1.13 -1.66 -13.83
CA ASP A 247 1.83 -0.86 -12.79
C ASP A 247 2.40 -1.70 -11.62
N TYR A 248 3.08 -2.81 -11.94
CA TYR A 248 3.81 -3.63 -10.95
C TYR A 248 5.30 -3.23 -10.84
N MET A 249 5.62 -1.98 -11.15
CA MET A 249 6.99 -1.47 -11.07
C MET A 249 7.40 -1.23 -9.62
N VAL A 250 8.25 -2.11 -9.09
CA VAL A 250 9.05 -1.82 -7.89
C VAL A 250 10.02 -0.69 -8.22
N THR A 251 9.54 0.54 -8.07
CA THR A 251 10.38 1.73 -8.05
C THR A 251 11.32 1.63 -6.85
N LEU A 252 12.61 1.90 -7.09
CA LEU A 252 13.67 1.92 -6.09
C LEU A 252 13.24 2.67 -4.83
N ALA A 253 12.99 1.92 -3.77
CA ALA A 253 12.72 2.44 -2.44
C ALA A 253 13.86 2.04 -1.49
N PRO A 254 14.46 2.99 -0.76
CA PRO A 254 15.39 2.66 0.30
C PRO A 254 14.63 1.99 1.47
N SER A 255 14.89 0.70 1.72
CA SER A 255 14.28 -0.02 2.84
C SER A 255 15.23 -0.05 4.03
N VAL A 256 14.78 0.42 5.21
CA VAL A 256 15.53 0.26 6.45
C VAL A 256 15.18 -1.08 7.10
N ILE A 257 16.16 -1.96 7.22
CA ILE A 257 16.00 -3.35 7.67
C ILE A 257 16.90 -3.59 8.88
N LYS A 258 16.37 -4.16 9.97
CA LYS A 258 17.21 -4.70 11.05
C LYS A 258 16.87 -6.17 11.24
N MET A 259 17.82 -7.06 10.94
CA MET A 259 17.61 -8.52 11.01
C MET A 259 18.78 -9.26 11.64
N VAL A 260 18.52 -10.49 12.12
CA VAL A 260 19.53 -11.51 12.50
C VAL A 260 20.21 -12.13 11.29
N VAL A 261 19.59 -11.99 10.11
CA VAL A 261 20.05 -12.53 8.83
C VAL A 261 20.26 -11.40 7.83
N GLN A 262 21.09 -10.43 8.21
CA GLN A 262 21.28 -9.18 7.44
C GLN A 262 21.77 -9.44 6.02
N ASN A 263 22.66 -10.42 5.83
CA ASN A 263 23.24 -10.72 4.53
C ASN A 263 22.20 -11.23 3.51
N ILE A 264 21.39 -12.22 3.87
CA ILE A 264 20.38 -12.75 2.95
C ILE A 264 19.29 -11.70 2.67
N ALA A 265 18.89 -10.91 3.69
CA ALA A 265 17.93 -9.84 3.51
C ALA A 265 18.43 -8.74 2.58
N ALA A 266 19.71 -8.35 2.70
CA ALA A 266 20.32 -7.38 1.80
C ALA A 266 20.38 -7.89 0.36
N ASN A 267 20.80 -9.15 0.17
CA ASN A 267 20.88 -9.74 -1.17
C ASN A 267 19.49 -9.93 -1.81
N VAL A 268 18.49 -10.35 -1.04
CA VAL A 268 17.10 -10.41 -1.53
C VAL A 268 16.61 -9.02 -1.92
N ALA A 269 16.84 -7.98 -1.10
CA ALA A 269 16.48 -6.60 -1.44
C ALA A 269 17.09 -6.17 -2.78
N LEU A 270 18.39 -6.40 -2.97
CA LEU A 270 19.08 -6.06 -4.22
C LEU A 270 18.55 -6.87 -5.41
N ALA A 271 18.29 -8.16 -5.23
CA ALA A 271 17.76 -9.04 -6.27
C ALA A 271 16.38 -8.58 -6.75
N VAL A 272 15.50 -8.15 -5.85
CA VAL A 272 14.17 -7.61 -6.19
C VAL A 272 14.19 -6.13 -6.57
N GLY A 273 15.37 -5.49 -6.58
CA GLY A 273 15.55 -4.12 -7.08
C GLY A 273 15.37 -3.01 -6.05
N ALA A 274 15.38 -3.32 -4.76
CA ALA A 274 15.41 -2.36 -3.67
C ALA A 274 16.85 -2.02 -3.22
N SER A 275 16.98 -0.96 -2.43
CA SER A 275 18.25 -0.54 -1.82
C SER A 275 18.17 -0.69 -0.30
N PRO A 276 18.80 -1.71 0.30
CA PRO A 276 18.71 -1.97 1.73
C PRO A 276 19.63 -1.04 2.55
N ILE A 277 19.15 -0.55 3.70
CA ILE A 277 19.92 0.13 4.73
C ILE A 277 19.76 -0.61 6.06
N MET A 278 20.85 -1.09 6.66
CA MET A 278 20.82 -1.87 7.89
C MET A 278 20.98 -1.01 9.15
N ALA A 279 20.08 -0.03 9.34
CA ALA A 279 20.14 0.95 10.42
C ALA A 279 19.53 0.41 11.73
N GLY A 280 20.35 0.38 12.79
CA GLY A 280 19.96 -0.15 14.10
C GLY A 280 19.62 0.91 15.14
N TYR A 281 19.91 2.18 14.83
CA TYR A 281 19.80 3.32 15.73
C TYR A 281 18.51 4.10 15.44
N GLY A 282 17.70 4.36 16.46
CA GLY A 282 16.38 4.97 16.26
C GLY A 282 16.43 6.45 15.88
N GLU A 283 17.51 7.17 16.22
CA GLU A 283 17.60 8.63 15.99
C GLU A 283 17.81 9.00 14.52
N GLU A 284 18.49 8.15 13.74
CA GLU A 284 18.67 8.36 12.29
C GLU A 284 17.40 8.09 11.47
N ALA A 285 16.36 7.51 12.08
CA ALA A 285 15.14 7.14 11.36
C ALA A 285 14.38 8.35 10.78
N ALA A 286 14.48 9.53 11.41
CA ALA A 286 13.87 10.77 10.94
C ALA A 286 14.51 11.32 9.65
N ASP A 287 15.76 10.92 9.36
CA ASP A 287 16.43 11.26 8.12
C ASP A 287 16.22 10.17 7.08
N LEU A 288 16.26 8.90 7.49
CA LEU A 288 16.06 7.75 6.61
C LEU A 288 14.66 7.72 5.99
N CYS A 289 13.61 8.07 6.74
CA CYS A 289 12.24 8.05 6.20
C CYS A 289 12.03 9.05 5.04
N LYS A 290 12.84 10.12 4.97
CA LYS A 290 12.77 11.13 3.90
C LYS A 290 13.32 10.61 2.56
N LEU A 291 14.10 9.52 2.57
CA LEU A 291 14.73 8.96 1.37
C LEU A 291 13.76 8.21 0.46
N GLY A 292 12.53 7.93 0.89
CA GLY A 292 11.50 7.49 -0.04
C GLY A 292 10.96 6.06 0.11
N GLY A 293 11.40 5.26 1.09
CA GLY A 293 11.05 3.84 1.16
C GLY A 293 10.32 3.36 2.42
N ALA A 294 10.45 2.07 2.73
CA ALA A 294 9.70 1.37 3.79
C ALA A 294 10.58 1.00 4.99
N LEU A 295 9.95 0.83 6.14
CA LEU A 295 10.58 0.29 7.35
C LEU A 295 10.20 -1.18 7.53
N VAL A 296 11.17 -2.04 7.82
CA VAL A 296 10.91 -3.42 8.29
C VAL A 296 11.32 -3.54 9.75
N ILE A 297 10.33 -3.74 10.63
CA ILE A 297 10.56 -4.06 12.05
C ILE A 297 10.53 -5.58 12.21
N ASN A 298 11.69 -6.19 12.44
CA ASN A 298 11.80 -7.63 12.69
C ASN A 298 12.22 -7.91 14.15
N MET A 299 11.48 -8.78 14.83
CA MET A 299 11.71 -9.09 16.26
C MET A 299 12.74 -10.19 16.54
N GLY A 300 13.39 -10.77 15.52
CA GLY A 300 14.28 -11.94 15.67
C GLY A 300 15.35 -11.77 16.76
N SER A 301 15.97 -10.60 16.87
CA SER A 301 17.00 -10.24 17.88
C SER A 301 16.58 -9.09 18.78
N ILE A 302 15.34 -9.10 19.28
CA ILE A 302 14.89 -8.03 20.15
C ILE A 302 15.65 -8.02 21.49
N ASP A 303 16.13 -6.84 21.87
CA ASP A 303 16.66 -6.49 23.19
C ASP A 303 15.97 -5.18 23.66
N PRO A 304 16.13 -4.77 24.95
CA PRO A 304 15.47 -3.56 25.46
C PRO A 304 15.81 -2.26 24.71
N ASN A 305 17.07 -2.09 24.27
CA ASN A 305 17.49 -0.93 23.49
C ASN A 305 16.93 -1.00 22.06
N GLY A 306 16.85 -2.21 21.50
CA GLY A 306 16.24 -2.51 20.21
C GLY A 306 14.76 -2.11 20.16
N LEU A 307 13.98 -2.44 21.20
CA LEU A 307 12.57 -2.04 21.28
C LEU A 307 12.42 -0.51 21.26
N ALA A 308 13.20 0.21 22.07
CA ALA A 308 13.16 1.67 22.09
C ALA A 308 13.49 2.28 20.71
N ASN A 309 14.47 1.73 20.00
CA ASN A 309 14.82 2.17 18.65
C ASN A 309 13.72 1.87 17.64
N TYR A 310 13.05 0.70 17.73
CA TYR A 310 11.91 0.38 16.88
C TYR A 310 10.77 1.37 17.07
N LEU A 311 10.46 1.77 18.30
CA LEU A 311 9.42 2.75 18.56
C LEU A 311 9.74 4.13 17.99
N LYS A 312 11.01 4.57 18.06
CA LYS A 312 11.47 5.83 17.44
C LYS A 312 11.33 5.77 15.91
N ALA A 313 11.78 4.67 15.30
CA ALA A 313 11.69 4.49 13.86
C ALA A 313 10.24 4.41 13.37
N LEU A 314 9.41 3.63 14.05
CA LEU A 314 7.98 3.50 13.78
C LEU A 314 7.30 4.89 13.79
N LYS A 315 7.56 5.69 14.82
CA LYS A 315 7.04 7.05 14.92
C LYS A 315 7.51 7.93 13.77
N ALA A 316 8.80 7.92 13.43
CA ALA A 316 9.34 8.72 12.33
C ALA A 316 8.73 8.36 10.98
N TYR A 317 8.57 7.06 10.68
CA TYR A 317 7.99 6.59 9.43
C TYR A 317 6.48 6.90 9.35
N ASN A 318 5.72 6.71 10.42
CA ASN A 318 4.30 7.06 10.43
C ASN A 318 4.08 8.58 10.25
N LEU A 319 4.91 9.43 10.86
CA LEU A 319 4.82 10.89 10.71
C LEU A 319 5.09 11.34 9.26
N GLU A 320 6.02 10.69 8.57
CA GLU A 320 6.36 10.95 7.16
C GLU A 320 5.39 10.27 6.17
N GLY A 321 4.44 9.46 6.66
CA GLY A 321 3.52 8.68 5.81
C GLY A 321 4.20 7.53 5.06
N ARG A 322 5.31 7.01 5.59
CA ARG A 322 6.06 5.90 4.98
C ARG A 322 5.59 4.54 5.51
N PRO A 323 5.54 3.51 4.66
CA PRO A 323 4.98 2.23 5.05
C PRO A 323 5.89 1.44 5.98
N VAL A 324 5.27 0.70 6.90
CA VAL A 324 5.94 -0.14 7.90
C VAL A 324 5.46 -1.59 7.82
N VAL A 325 6.40 -2.51 7.61
CA VAL A 325 6.20 -3.96 7.70
C VAL A 325 6.65 -4.45 9.07
N PHE A 326 5.80 -5.19 9.76
CA PHE A 326 6.11 -5.81 11.04
C PHE A 326 6.17 -7.33 10.92
N ASP A 327 7.33 -7.88 11.30
CA ASP A 327 7.61 -9.31 11.37
C ASP A 327 7.87 -9.71 12.83
N PRO A 328 6.86 -10.20 13.56
CA PRO A 328 6.92 -10.48 14.98
C PRO A 328 7.53 -11.86 15.25
N VAL A 329 8.70 -12.12 14.68
CA VAL A 329 9.41 -13.42 14.75
C VAL A 329 9.42 -13.97 16.17
N GLY A 330 8.89 -15.18 16.34
CA GLY A 330 8.83 -15.88 17.63
C GLY A 330 7.97 -15.18 18.69
N ALA A 331 6.99 -14.36 18.30
CA ALA A 331 6.11 -13.62 19.21
C ALA A 331 5.56 -14.47 20.36
N GLY A 332 5.14 -15.70 20.07
CA GLY A 332 4.53 -16.61 21.04
C GLY A 332 5.52 -17.33 21.96
N ALA A 333 6.84 -17.20 21.71
CA ALA A 333 7.84 -18.04 22.36
C ALA A 333 8.11 -17.67 23.82
N THR A 334 8.09 -16.37 24.16
CA THR A 334 8.39 -15.88 25.52
C THR A 334 7.44 -14.76 25.94
N SER A 335 7.26 -14.56 27.25
CA SER A 335 6.49 -13.43 27.78
C SER A 335 7.05 -12.08 27.32
N LEU A 336 8.38 -11.93 27.30
CA LEU A 336 9.04 -10.71 26.82
C LEU A 336 8.69 -10.39 25.37
N ARG A 337 8.67 -11.39 24.48
CA ARG A 337 8.29 -11.19 23.07
C ARG A 337 6.81 -10.83 22.93
N ARG A 338 5.92 -11.46 23.71
CA ARG A 338 4.49 -11.10 23.75
C ARG A 338 4.29 -9.65 24.19
N GLU A 339 4.99 -9.21 25.24
CA GLU A 339 4.91 -7.81 25.70
C GLU A 339 5.51 -6.81 24.70
N ALA A 340 6.58 -7.18 24.00
CA ALA A 340 7.12 -6.35 22.94
C ALA A 340 6.16 -6.21 21.74
N VAL A 341 5.47 -7.28 21.33
CA VAL A 341 4.41 -7.20 20.29
C VAL A 341 3.32 -6.24 20.73
N LYS A 342 2.80 -6.38 21.95
CA LYS A 342 1.79 -5.46 22.50
C LYS A 342 2.30 -4.02 22.47
N THR A 343 3.55 -3.80 22.87
CA THR A 343 4.16 -2.48 22.91
C THR A 343 4.28 -1.87 21.51
N ILE A 344 4.77 -2.61 20.52
CA ILE A 344 4.91 -2.12 19.14
C ILE A 344 3.54 -1.80 18.53
N MET A 345 2.58 -2.74 18.64
CA MET A 345 1.20 -2.54 18.19
C MET A 345 0.55 -1.32 18.86
N ALA A 346 0.87 -1.07 20.13
CA ALA A 346 0.32 0.05 20.87
C ALA A 346 0.99 1.40 20.57
N ASN A 347 2.11 1.48 19.83
CA ASN A 347 2.89 2.71 19.67
C ASN A 347 2.98 3.25 18.23
N GLY A 348 2.42 2.56 17.23
CA GLY A 348 2.32 3.10 15.88
C GLY A 348 1.41 2.28 14.97
N TYR A 349 1.31 2.72 13.72
CA TYR A 349 0.55 2.07 12.67
C TYR A 349 1.49 1.20 11.82
N LEU A 350 1.00 0.02 11.46
CA LEU A 350 1.71 -0.99 10.69
C LEU A 350 0.90 -1.30 9.44
N ASP A 351 1.48 -1.05 8.28
CA ASP A 351 0.86 -1.26 6.97
C ASP A 351 0.71 -2.74 6.64
N VAL A 352 1.69 -3.55 7.04
CA VAL A 352 1.68 -5.00 6.85
C VAL A 352 2.15 -5.71 8.12
N ILE A 353 1.40 -6.71 8.58
CA ILE A 353 1.83 -7.64 9.62
C ILE A 353 2.05 -9.00 8.97
N LYS A 354 3.28 -9.52 9.01
CA LYS A 354 3.66 -10.78 8.37
C LYS A 354 4.20 -11.75 9.41
N GLY A 355 3.66 -12.95 9.48
CA GLY A 355 4.16 -13.98 10.40
C GLY A 355 3.60 -15.37 10.08
N ASN A 356 4.11 -16.40 10.74
CA ASN A 356 3.50 -17.74 10.69
C ASN A 356 2.21 -17.80 11.55
N GLU A 357 1.49 -18.93 11.49
CA GLU A 357 0.23 -19.12 12.23
C GLU A 357 0.35 -18.80 13.74
N GLY A 358 1.42 -19.24 14.40
CA GLY A 358 1.62 -19.02 15.85
C GLY A 358 1.87 -17.55 16.20
N GLU A 359 2.64 -16.86 15.35
CA GLU A 359 2.92 -15.43 15.46
C GLU A 359 1.65 -14.60 15.24
N ILE A 360 0.88 -14.89 14.18
CA ILE A 360 -0.38 -14.19 13.90
C ILE A 360 -1.42 -14.42 15.00
N LYS A 361 -1.54 -15.63 15.55
CA LYS A 361 -2.38 -15.90 16.73
C LYS A 361 -1.97 -15.04 17.94
N THR A 362 -0.66 -14.85 18.13
CA THR A 362 -0.12 -14.04 19.22
C THR A 362 -0.43 -12.56 19.03
N VAL A 363 -0.27 -12.03 17.81
CA VAL A 363 -0.66 -10.65 17.46
C VAL A 363 -2.17 -10.45 17.60
N PHE A 364 -2.97 -11.46 17.24
CA PHE A 364 -4.42 -11.43 17.44
C PHE A 364 -4.81 -11.39 18.92
N GLY A 365 -3.96 -11.91 19.82
CA GLY A 365 -4.22 -11.90 21.27
C GLY A 365 -4.90 -13.16 21.79
N ASN A 366 -4.99 -14.24 21.00
CA ASN A 366 -5.67 -15.48 21.37
C ASN A 366 -4.79 -16.52 22.09
N SER A 367 -3.48 -16.29 22.26
CA SER A 367 -2.57 -17.36 22.69
C SER A 367 -2.11 -17.23 24.15
N GLN A 368 -2.64 -18.09 25.02
CA GLN A 368 -1.88 -18.63 26.17
C GLN A 368 -1.01 -19.83 25.78
N GLU A 369 -1.10 -20.31 24.52
CA GLU A 369 -0.27 -21.41 24.02
C GLU A 369 1.18 -20.95 23.78
N GLN A 370 2.13 -21.68 24.39
CA GLN A 370 3.55 -21.41 24.28
C GLN A 370 4.12 -22.02 22.99
N GLN A 371 4.63 -21.17 22.09
CA GLN A 371 5.30 -21.60 20.87
C GLN A 371 6.68 -22.17 21.19
N ARG A 372 7.03 -23.33 20.65
CA ARG A 372 8.40 -23.90 20.73
C ARG A 372 9.20 -23.48 19.50
N GLY A 373 9.97 -22.40 19.60
CA GLY A 373 10.86 -21.94 18.52
C GLY A 373 10.16 -21.23 17.35
N VAL A 374 10.84 -21.14 16.19
CA VAL A 374 10.31 -20.57 14.92
C VAL A 374 9.67 -21.61 14.01
N ASP A 375 9.66 -22.88 14.42
CA ASP A 375 9.10 -23.99 13.65
C ASP A 375 7.57 -23.89 13.59
N SER A 376 7.02 -24.06 12.39
CA SER A 376 5.60 -23.86 12.10
C SER A 376 4.79 -25.14 12.30
N SER A 377 4.27 -25.38 13.50
CA SER A 377 3.23 -26.41 13.71
C SER A 377 1.85 -25.79 13.48
N SER A 378 1.28 -26.00 12.29
CA SER A 378 -0.04 -25.49 11.93
C SER A 378 -1.15 -26.34 12.55
N THR A 379 -2.08 -25.73 13.28
CA THR A 379 -3.22 -26.44 13.91
C THR A 379 -4.57 -26.02 13.33
N LEU A 380 -4.63 -24.91 12.60
CA LEU A 380 -5.85 -24.40 11.97
C LEU A 380 -6.06 -24.99 10.57
N VAL A 381 -7.33 -25.20 10.19
CA VAL A 381 -7.70 -25.48 8.80
C VAL A 381 -7.79 -24.19 7.98
N ASN A 382 -7.68 -24.29 6.65
CA ASN A 382 -7.66 -23.15 5.72
C ASN A 382 -8.78 -22.11 5.96
N PRO A 383 -10.07 -22.48 6.14
CA PRO A 383 -11.11 -21.50 6.44
C PRO A 383 -10.89 -20.73 7.75
N GLN A 384 -10.33 -21.37 8.78
CA GLN A 384 -10.02 -20.73 10.05
C GLN A 384 -8.83 -19.77 9.91
N LYS A 385 -7.82 -20.13 9.11
CA LYS A 385 -6.70 -19.23 8.78
C LYS A 385 -7.17 -17.99 8.03
N ALA A 386 -7.98 -18.17 6.99
CA ALA A 386 -8.58 -17.08 6.23
C ALA A 386 -9.41 -16.15 7.12
N LYS A 387 -10.23 -16.71 8.01
CA LYS A 387 -10.99 -15.94 8.99
C LYS A 387 -10.07 -15.14 9.92
N LEU A 388 -9.04 -15.76 10.48
CA LEU A 388 -8.11 -15.13 11.42
C LEU A 388 -7.37 -13.94 10.78
N VAL A 389 -6.82 -14.10 9.57
CA VAL A 389 -6.12 -12.99 8.89
C VAL A 389 -7.08 -11.87 8.53
N ARG A 390 -8.30 -12.19 8.07
CA ARG A 390 -9.33 -11.20 7.72
C ARG A 390 -9.77 -10.39 8.93
N GLU A 391 -10.05 -11.06 10.05
CA GLU A 391 -10.46 -10.39 11.28
C GLU A 391 -9.33 -9.51 11.81
N LEU A 392 -8.08 -9.98 11.81
CA LEU A 392 -6.94 -9.18 12.23
C LEU A 392 -6.74 -7.95 11.33
N ALA A 393 -6.79 -8.13 10.02
CA ALA A 393 -6.59 -7.08 9.04
C ALA A 393 -7.68 -6.01 9.13
N ALA A 394 -8.95 -6.42 9.24
CA ALA A 394 -10.07 -5.51 9.45
C ALA A 394 -9.92 -4.74 10.78
N ARG A 395 -9.50 -5.44 11.84
CA ARG A 395 -9.34 -4.90 13.19
C ARG A 395 -8.24 -3.82 13.24
N GLU A 396 -7.09 -4.09 12.64
CA GLU A 396 -5.95 -3.17 12.66
C GLU A 396 -5.97 -2.17 11.50
N ARG A 397 -6.87 -2.36 10.53
CA ARG A 397 -7.00 -1.61 9.26
C ARG A 397 -5.70 -1.63 8.46
N ASN A 398 -5.17 -2.83 8.22
CA ASN A 398 -3.91 -3.04 7.52
C ASN A 398 -3.94 -4.35 6.71
N VAL A 399 -2.82 -4.70 6.08
CA VAL A 399 -2.66 -6.00 5.41
C VAL A 399 -2.04 -7.01 6.39
N VAL A 400 -2.60 -8.21 6.45
CA VAL A 400 -2.06 -9.31 7.25
C VAL A 400 -1.67 -10.46 6.33
N VAL A 401 -0.45 -10.96 6.49
CA VAL A 401 0.12 -12.10 5.78
C VAL A 401 0.42 -13.21 6.78
N MET A 402 -0.25 -14.35 6.63
CA MET A 402 0.05 -15.58 7.37
C MET A 402 0.77 -16.55 6.44
N THR A 403 2.06 -16.75 6.69
CA THR A 403 2.88 -17.67 5.88
C THR A 403 2.72 -19.12 6.32
N GLY A 404 2.79 -20.06 5.37
CA GLY A 404 2.71 -21.50 5.63
C GLY A 404 2.97 -22.34 4.38
N ARG A 405 2.35 -23.53 4.29
CA ARG A 405 2.30 -24.29 3.02
C ARG A 405 1.45 -23.58 1.97
N THR A 406 0.37 -22.98 2.46
CA THR A 406 -0.50 -22.09 1.70
C THR A 406 -0.53 -20.79 2.50
N ASP A 407 -0.19 -19.71 1.83
CA ASP A 407 -0.14 -18.37 2.41
C ASP A 407 -1.53 -17.74 2.39
N PHE A 408 -1.90 -17.07 3.48
CA PHE A 408 -3.18 -16.35 3.59
C PHE A 408 -2.93 -14.86 3.74
N VAL A 409 -3.53 -14.06 2.87
CA VAL A 409 -3.34 -12.61 2.84
C VAL A 409 -4.68 -11.89 2.87
N SER A 410 -4.83 -10.86 3.69
CA SER A 410 -6.07 -10.07 3.73
C SER A 410 -5.83 -8.60 4.09
N ASP A 411 -6.67 -7.71 3.55
CA ASP A 411 -6.80 -6.30 3.97
C ASP A 411 -8.03 -6.05 4.87
N GLY A 412 -8.70 -7.13 5.29
CA GLY A 412 -9.92 -7.10 6.09
C GLY A 412 -11.22 -7.18 5.29
N ALA A 413 -11.19 -6.79 4.01
CA ALA A 413 -12.33 -6.89 3.10
C ALA A 413 -12.13 -8.05 2.10
N ARG A 414 -10.95 -8.10 1.49
CA ARG A 414 -10.51 -9.11 0.52
C ARG A 414 -9.59 -10.09 1.23
N THR A 415 -9.70 -11.37 0.88
CA THR A 415 -8.85 -12.43 1.43
C THR A 415 -8.45 -13.41 0.34
N PHE A 416 -7.15 -13.68 0.23
CA PHE A 416 -6.56 -14.56 -0.78
C PHE A 416 -5.81 -15.72 -0.11
N ALA A 417 -5.83 -16.86 -0.78
CA ALA A 417 -4.96 -17.99 -0.49
C ALA A 417 -3.99 -18.15 -1.66
N ILE A 418 -2.69 -18.25 -1.38
CA ILE A 418 -1.62 -18.40 -2.36
C ILE A 418 -0.96 -19.76 -2.10
N ASP A 419 -0.89 -20.61 -3.13
CA ASP A 419 -0.37 -21.98 -3.03
C ASP A 419 0.83 -22.13 -3.98
N ASN A 420 1.80 -21.21 -3.84
CA ASN A 420 3.09 -21.24 -4.52
C ASN A 420 4.21 -21.53 -3.51
N GLY A 421 5.43 -21.70 -4.03
CA GLY A 421 6.66 -21.80 -3.26
C GLY A 421 7.18 -23.23 -3.16
N HIS A 422 8.27 -23.39 -2.40
CA HIS A 422 8.97 -24.67 -2.29
C HIS A 422 9.39 -24.98 -0.85
N GLU A 423 9.40 -26.26 -0.47
CA GLU A 423 9.75 -26.71 0.89
C GLU A 423 11.17 -26.29 1.34
N TYR A 424 12.06 -25.98 0.39
CA TYR A 424 13.40 -25.46 0.67
C TYR A 424 13.39 -24.09 1.34
N LEU A 425 12.36 -23.27 1.12
CA LEU A 425 12.18 -22.02 1.85
C LEU A 425 12.14 -22.28 3.36
N GLY A 426 11.45 -23.33 3.81
CA GLY A 426 11.39 -23.73 5.22
C GLY A 426 12.67 -24.37 5.77
N LYS A 427 13.63 -24.72 4.91
CA LYS A 427 14.90 -25.37 5.28
C LYS A 427 16.10 -24.42 5.27
N VAL A 428 15.89 -23.14 4.91
CA VAL A 428 16.92 -22.10 4.91
C VAL A 428 16.57 -21.04 5.94
N THR A 429 17.52 -20.74 6.82
CA THR A 429 17.32 -19.70 7.85
C THR A 429 17.11 -18.32 7.23
N GLY A 430 16.14 -17.57 7.74
CA GLY A 430 15.90 -16.18 7.37
C GLY A 430 15.03 -15.95 6.13
N THR A 431 14.73 -16.97 5.32
CA THR A 431 13.86 -16.86 4.13
C THR A 431 12.50 -16.26 4.46
N GLY A 432 11.84 -16.76 5.51
CA GLY A 432 10.55 -16.24 5.97
C GLY A 432 10.64 -14.77 6.36
N CYS A 433 11.75 -14.32 6.93
CA CYS A 433 11.98 -12.91 7.26
C CYS A 433 12.28 -12.06 6.02
N THR A 434 12.99 -12.61 5.02
CA THR A 434 13.29 -11.89 3.77
C THR A 434 12.06 -11.67 2.90
N LEU A 435 11.00 -12.46 3.05
CA LEU A 435 9.71 -12.12 2.44
C LEU A 435 9.20 -10.75 2.92
N GLY A 436 9.43 -10.41 4.20
CA GLY A 436 9.13 -9.06 4.72
C GLY A 436 9.91 -7.96 4.00
N THR A 437 11.15 -8.24 3.59
CA THR A 437 11.95 -7.34 2.75
C THR A 437 11.33 -7.15 1.37
N THR A 438 10.97 -8.23 0.69
CA THR A 438 10.33 -8.14 -0.64
C THR A 438 9.00 -7.40 -0.57
N ILE A 439 8.18 -7.69 0.45
CA ILE A 439 6.94 -6.95 0.71
C ILE A 439 7.22 -5.46 0.92
N SER A 440 8.23 -5.11 1.73
CA SER A 440 8.59 -3.71 1.99
C SER A 440 8.96 -2.95 0.71
N ALA A 441 9.68 -3.60 -0.21
CA ALA A 441 10.05 -3.02 -1.50
C ALA A 441 8.82 -2.76 -2.36
N ALA A 442 7.90 -3.74 -2.44
CA ALA A 442 6.68 -3.61 -3.23
C ALA A 442 5.75 -2.50 -2.70
N ILE A 443 5.45 -2.47 -1.40
CA ILE A 443 4.52 -1.47 -0.83
C ILE A 443 5.11 -0.06 -0.80
N ALA A 444 6.44 0.08 -0.80
CA ALA A 444 7.08 1.39 -0.94
C ALA A 444 6.91 1.97 -2.35
N SER A 445 6.92 1.10 -3.36
CA SER A 445 6.77 1.48 -4.76
C SER A 445 5.32 1.76 -5.17
N ARG A 446 4.38 0.91 -4.76
CA ARG A 446 2.97 1.01 -5.14
C ARG A 446 2.16 1.54 -3.97
N LYS A 447 1.90 2.86 -4.00
CA LYS A 447 1.17 3.54 -2.94
C LYS A 447 -0.34 3.26 -2.97
N ALA A 448 -0.93 2.94 -4.12
CA ALA A 448 -2.39 2.91 -4.29
C ALA A 448 -3.10 1.69 -3.65
N ASP A 449 -2.65 0.46 -3.91
CA ASP A 449 -3.25 -0.76 -3.33
C ASP A 449 -2.16 -1.63 -2.67
N ARG A 450 -2.11 -1.55 -1.34
CA ARG A 450 -1.15 -2.32 -0.52
C ARG A 450 -1.37 -3.82 -0.63
N LEU A 451 -2.61 -4.29 -0.76
CA LEU A 451 -2.87 -5.73 -0.83
C LEU A 451 -2.30 -6.31 -2.12
N THR A 452 -2.55 -5.64 -3.24
CA THR A 452 -2.03 -6.05 -4.56
C THR A 452 -0.50 -6.04 -4.57
N ALA A 453 0.13 -5.03 -3.97
CA ALA A 453 1.59 -4.98 -3.83
C ALA A 453 2.15 -6.13 -2.98
N VAL A 454 1.48 -6.47 -1.87
CA VAL A 454 1.85 -7.60 -1.01
C VAL A 454 1.70 -8.94 -1.75
N ILE A 455 0.62 -9.14 -2.49
CA ILE A 455 0.39 -10.36 -3.29
C ILE A 455 1.47 -10.48 -4.37
N ALA A 456 1.77 -9.40 -5.11
CA ALA A 456 2.82 -9.40 -6.12
C ALA A 456 4.20 -9.75 -5.51
N ALA A 457 4.51 -9.21 -4.32
CA ALA A 457 5.73 -9.54 -3.60
C ALA A 457 5.82 -11.02 -3.21
N ILE A 458 4.71 -11.61 -2.74
CA ILE A 458 4.66 -13.04 -2.40
C ILE A 458 4.83 -13.90 -3.65
N LEU A 459 4.10 -13.61 -4.72
CA LEU A 459 4.21 -14.36 -5.98
C LEU A 459 5.61 -14.28 -6.58
N HIS A 460 6.23 -13.09 -6.64
CA HIS A 460 7.62 -12.94 -7.10
C HIS A 460 8.57 -13.80 -6.26
N PHE A 461 8.40 -13.80 -4.93
CA PHE A 461 9.24 -14.56 -4.02
C PHE A 461 9.03 -16.07 -4.14
N GLU A 462 7.78 -16.54 -4.22
CA GLU A 462 7.46 -17.95 -4.22
C GLU A 462 7.68 -18.62 -5.58
N ILE A 463 7.36 -17.94 -6.69
CA ILE A 463 7.66 -18.42 -8.05
C ILE A 463 9.18 -18.51 -8.26
N ALA A 464 9.95 -17.53 -7.76
CA ALA A 464 11.41 -17.62 -7.79
C ALA A 464 11.93 -18.87 -7.05
N ALA A 465 11.29 -19.23 -5.94
CA ALA A 465 11.65 -20.42 -5.16
C ALA A 465 11.30 -21.72 -5.89
N GLU A 466 10.17 -21.79 -6.58
CA GLU A 466 9.79 -22.94 -7.42
C GLU A 466 10.81 -23.15 -8.54
N ILE A 467 11.07 -22.11 -9.34
CA ILE A 467 12.00 -22.18 -10.48
C ILE A 467 13.41 -22.53 -9.99
N ALA A 468 13.86 -21.91 -8.88
CA ALA A 468 15.17 -22.21 -8.32
C ALA A 468 15.29 -23.67 -7.86
N ALA A 469 14.23 -24.25 -7.30
CA ALA A 469 14.23 -25.64 -6.87
C ALA A 469 14.30 -26.64 -8.03
N GLU A 470 13.79 -26.28 -9.21
CA GLU A 470 13.84 -27.11 -10.41
C GLU A 470 15.17 -27.04 -11.17
N ARG A 471 16.05 -26.09 -10.82
CA ARG A 471 17.35 -25.96 -11.49
C ARG A 471 18.23 -27.21 -11.30
N PRO A 472 18.87 -27.75 -12.36
CA PRO A 472 19.65 -28.98 -12.30
C PRO A 472 20.81 -28.98 -11.27
N GLU A 473 21.37 -27.82 -10.97
CA GLU A 473 22.45 -27.63 -10.00
C GLU A 473 21.98 -27.64 -8.54
N VAL A 474 20.68 -27.50 -8.28
CA VAL A 474 20.13 -27.46 -6.93
C VAL A 474 19.91 -28.87 -6.41
N ARG A 475 20.68 -29.22 -5.37
CA ARG A 475 20.72 -30.54 -4.73
C ARG A 475 20.26 -30.53 -3.27
N GLY A 476 19.82 -29.37 -2.78
CA GLY A 476 19.36 -29.17 -1.41
C GLY A 476 19.50 -27.72 -0.94
N PRO A 477 19.17 -27.43 0.33
CA PRO A 477 19.05 -26.06 0.85
C PRO A 477 20.30 -25.18 0.65
N GLY A 478 21.50 -25.76 0.72
CA GLY A 478 22.75 -25.00 0.52
C GLY A 478 22.97 -24.51 -0.91
N THR A 479 22.57 -25.30 -1.91
CA THR A 479 22.68 -24.91 -3.34
C THR A 479 21.45 -24.15 -3.84
N PHE A 480 20.34 -24.24 -3.11
CA PHE A 480 19.12 -23.51 -3.37
C PHE A 480 19.28 -21.99 -3.18
N VAL A 481 19.99 -21.52 -2.14
CA VAL A 481 20.05 -20.07 -1.83
C VAL A 481 20.63 -19.22 -2.98
N PRO A 482 21.76 -19.58 -3.60
CA PRO A 482 22.25 -18.84 -4.76
C PRO A 482 21.28 -18.87 -5.95
N ALA A 483 20.73 -20.04 -6.29
CA ALA A 483 19.76 -20.18 -7.36
C ALA A 483 18.49 -19.34 -7.11
N PHE A 484 18.03 -19.30 -5.87
CA PHE A 484 16.89 -18.51 -5.44
C PHE A 484 17.12 -17.00 -5.63
N LEU A 485 18.29 -16.50 -5.23
CA LEU A 485 18.67 -15.10 -5.45
C LEU A 485 18.75 -14.75 -6.94
N ASP A 486 19.30 -15.66 -7.75
CA ASP A 486 19.36 -15.49 -9.20
C ASP A 486 17.95 -15.42 -9.79
N GLU A 487 17.04 -16.31 -9.40
CA GLU A 487 15.67 -16.31 -9.92
C GLU A 487 14.88 -15.06 -9.49
N LEU A 488 15.05 -14.58 -8.25
CA LEU A 488 14.49 -13.30 -7.84
C LEU A 488 14.95 -12.16 -8.76
N TYR A 489 16.25 -12.12 -9.08
CA TYR A 489 16.83 -11.14 -9.99
C TYR A 489 16.33 -11.31 -11.43
N LEU A 490 16.28 -12.54 -11.94
CA LEU A 490 15.83 -12.82 -13.30
C LEU A 490 14.36 -12.49 -13.49
N ILE A 491 13.49 -12.86 -12.54
CA ILE A 491 12.07 -12.48 -12.58
C ILE A 491 11.93 -10.96 -12.57
N ARG A 492 12.69 -10.23 -11.73
CA ARG A 492 12.70 -8.76 -11.73
C ARG A 492 13.13 -8.18 -13.08
N GLN A 493 14.21 -8.69 -13.67
CA GLN A 493 14.66 -8.24 -15.00
C GLN A 493 13.61 -8.56 -16.08
N ALA A 494 12.97 -9.73 -15.93
CA ALA A 494 11.93 -10.19 -16.82
C ALA A 494 10.62 -9.44 -16.64
N THR A 495 10.33 -8.75 -15.53
CA THR A 495 9.12 -7.93 -15.38
C THR A 495 9.30 -6.48 -15.88
N ALA A 496 10.51 -6.10 -16.33
CA ALA A 496 10.87 -4.72 -16.65
C ALA A 496 11.07 -4.37 -18.15
N ARG A 497 10.73 -5.22 -19.14
CA ARG A 497 11.16 -5.02 -20.57
C ARG A 497 10.18 -5.50 -21.66
N ASP A 498 9.48 -4.67 -22.43
CA ASP A 498 8.57 -5.12 -23.53
C ASP A 498 9.28 -5.48 -24.87
N ASP A 499 8.82 -6.49 -25.64
CA ASP A 499 9.61 -7.21 -26.68
C ASP A 499 8.93 -7.46 -28.06
N ARG A 500 9.67 -7.40 -29.22
CA ARG A 500 9.12 -7.29 -30.63
C ARG A 500 9.92 -7.99 -31.79
N VAL A 501 9.30 -8.33 -32.95
CA VAL A 501 9.84 -9.29 -33.98
C VAL A 501 9.59 -8.90 -35.50
N CYS A 502 10.54 -9.11 -36.46
CA CYS A 502 10.45 -8.75 -37.92
C CYS A 502 11.14 -9.73 -38.95
N ASP A 503 10.53 -10.03 -40.12
CA ASP A 503 11.06 -10.93 -41.22
C ASP A 503 10.92 -10.30 -42.63
N ILE A 504 12.04 -9.92 -43.30
CA ILE A 504 12.07 -9.33 -44.67
C ILE A 504 13.35 -9.74 -45.43
N GLN A 505 13.23 -10.47 -46.56
CA GLN A 505 14.37 -10.95 -47.37
C GLN A 505 14.39 -10.46 -48.82
N GLU A 506 15.60 -10.28 -49.36
CA GLU A 506 15.88 -9.67 -50.67
C GLU A 506 15.27 -10.41 -51.88
N LYS A 507 15.30 -11.76 -51.92
CA LYS A 507 14.78 -12.49 -53.12
C LYS A 507 13.27 -12.41 -53.29
N PHE A 508 12.53 -11.91 -52.31
CA PHE A 508 11.09 -11.71 -52.42
C PHE A 508 10.70 -10.36 -53.04
N ARG A 509 11.66 -9.43 -53.21
CA ARG A 509 11.42 -8.10 -53.80
C ARG A 509 10.58 -8.10 -55.08
N PRO A 510 10.82 -8.97 -56.09
CA PRO A 510 10.03 -8.94 -57.32
C PRO A 510 8.64 -9.59 -57.19
N ALA A 511 8.41 -10.37 -56.12
CA ALA A 511 7.19 -11.16 -55.96
C ALA A 511 6.17 -10.51 -55.02
N ILE A 512 6.62 -9.70 -54.06
CA ILE A 512 5.76 -9.08 -53.04
C ILE A 512 5.17 -7.78 -53.56
N PHE A 513 3.85 -7.63 -53.43
CA PHE A 513 3.15 -6.41 -53.77
C PHE A 513 3.70 -5.24 -52.95
N GLU A 514 4.11 -4.15 -53.62
CA GLU A 514 4.53 -2.91 -52.95
C GLU A 514 5.65 -3.13 -51.91
N PHE A 515 6.58 -4.05 -52.20
CA PHE A 515 7.67 -4.46 -51.30
C PHE A 515 8.45 -3.27 -50.71
N ASP A 516 8.78 -2.28 -51.52
CA ASP A 516 9.55 -1.11 -51.07
C ASP A 516 8.80 -0.31 -49.98
N LYS A 517 7.47 -0.32 -49.98
CA LYS A 517 6.65 0.32 -48.92
C LYS A 517 6.76 -0.42 -47.59
N VAL A 518 6.90 -1.75 -47.62
CA VAL A 518 7.18 -2.54 -46.42
C VAL A 518 8.55 -2.18 -45.85
N ILE A 519 9.56 -2.00 -46.72
CA ILE A 519 10.91 -1.56 -46.30
C ILE A 519 10.84 -0.20 -45.61
N LEU A 520 10.14 0.79 -46.20
CA LEU A 520 10.02 2.13 -45.63
C LEU A 520 9.45 2.09 -44.20
N THR A 521 8.39 1.32 -43.99
CA THR A 521 7.80 1.14 -42.66
C THR A 521 8.77 0.42 -41.73
N THR A 522 9.47 -0.62 -42.18
CA THR A 522 10.45 -1.32 -41.33
C THR A 522 11.65 -0.45 -40.96
N GLN A 523 12.12 0.43 -41.85
CA GLN A 523 13.16 1.42 -41.52
C GLN A 523 12.68 2.37 -40.42
N LYS A 524 11.44 2.87 -40.53
CA LYS A 524 10.80 3.69 -39.49
C LYS A 524 10.74 2.95 -38.16
N LEU A 525 10.39 1.66 -38.16
CA LEU A 525 10.32 0.83 -36.96
C LEU A 525 11.69 0.58 -36.32
N LEU A 526 12.74 0.31 -37.10
CA LEU A 526 14.08 0.10 -36.57
C LEU A 526 14.64 1.38 -35.93
N ARG A 527 14.36 2.54 -36.53
CA ARG A 527 14.70 3.85 -35.98
C ARG A 527 13.94 4.12 -34.68
N ALA A 528 12.63 3.83 -34.66
CA ALA A 528 11.81 3.94 -33.46
C ALA A 528 12.28 2.99 -32.35
N ALA A 529 12.58 1.74 -32.70
CA ALA A 529 13.04 0.73 -31.76
C ALA A 529 14.37 1.12 -31.13
N THR A 530 15.30 1.68 -31.91
CA THR A 530 16.57 2.17 -31.39
C THR A 530 16.38 3.36 -30.44
N ALA A 531 15.54 4.32 -30.81
CA ALA A 531 15.26 5.48 -29.96
C ALA A 531 14.56 5.11 -28.64
N LEU A 532 13.67 4.11 -28.67
CA LEU A 532 12.91 3.65 -27.50
C LEU A 532 13.56 2.46 -26.77
N GLN A 533 14.78 2.07 -27.15
CA GLN A 533 15.52 0.93 -26.57
C GLN A 533 14.75 -0.41 -26.61
N ILE A 534 14.00 -0.62 -27.69
CA ILE A 534 13.14 -1.78 -27.90
C ILE A 534 13.94 -2.92 -28.53
N PRO A 535 13.82 -4.16 -28.02
CA PRO A 535 14.45 -5.35 -28.60
C PRO A 535 13.93 -5.74 -29.98
N ILE A 536 14.84 -6.19 -30.85
CA ILE A 536 14.61 -6.49 -32.26
C ILE A 536 14.97 -7.96 -32.52
N PHE A 537 14.03 -8.72 -33.05
CA PHE A 537 14.27 -10.09 -33.52
C PHE A 537 14.09 -10.14 -35.02
N VAL A 538 15.10 -10.65 -35.73
CA VAL A 538 15.12 -10.80 -37.18
C VAL A 538 15.17 -12.28 -37.53
N THR A 539 14.41 -12.68 -38.55
CA THR A 539 14.59 -14.01 -39.14
C THR A 539 14.67 -13.93 -40.66
N THR A 540 15.25 -14.97 -41.26
CA THR A 540 15.19 -15.23 -42.70
C THR A 540 14.59 -16.60 -42.96
N GLN A 541 13.84 -16.78 -44.04
CA GLN A 541 13.40 -18.08 -44.54
C GLN A 541 14.48 -18.68 -45.47
N ASN A 542 15.08 -19.81 -45.13
CA ASN A 542 16.05 -20.55 -45.95
C ASN A 542 17.05 -19.65 -46.69
N ARG A 543 17.92 -18.97 -45.94
CA ARG A 543 18.88 -17.96 -46.41
C ARG A 543 19.74 -18.43 -47.57
N ALA A 544 20.15 -19.70 -47.55
CA ALA A 544 20.91 -20.32 -48.64
C ALA A 544 20.17 -20.27 -50.00
N ARG A 545 18.83 -20.41 -49.99
CA ARG A 545 18.00 -20.42 -51.22
C ARG A 545 17.34 -19.08 -51.49
N LEU A 546 16.93 -18.35 -50.46
CA LEU A 546 16.12 -17.13 -50.55
C LEU A 546 16.89 -15.83 -50.24
N GLY A 547 18.19 -15.94 -49.99
CA GLY A 547 19.05 -14.77 -49.79
C GLY A 547 18.92 -14.19 -48.39
N ASP A 548 19.67 -13.11 -48.14
CA ASP A 548 19.74 -12.46 -46.84
C ASP A 548 18.61 -11.43 -46.65
N THR A 549 18.55 -10.84 -45.45
CA THR A 549 17.75 -9.64 -45.17
C THR A 549 18.11 -8.52 -46.15
N VAL A 550 17.13 -7.73 -46.56
CA VAL A 550 17.32 -6.63 -47.52
C VAL A 550 18.43 -5.67 -47.09
N SER A 551 19.23 -5.23 -48.07
CA SER A 551 20.44 -4.43 -47.78
C SER A 551 20.13 -3.08 -47.13
N GLU A 552 18.96 -2.52 -47.39
CA GLU A 552 18.48 -1.23 -46.90
C GLU A 552 18.17 -1.22 -45.40
N LEU A 553 18.04 -2.40 -44.79
CA LEU A 553 17.85 -2.55 -43.35
C LEU A 553 19.17 -2.82 -42.62
N LYS A 554 20.21 -3.27 -43.33
CA LYS A 554 21.47 -3.73 -42.74
C LYS A 554 22.15 -2.66 -41.89
N SER A 555 22.27 -1.44 -42.39
CA SER A 555 22.90 -0.35 -41.64
C SER A 555 22.12 0.03 -40.37
N LEU A 556 20.80 -0.12 -40.38
CA LEU A 556 19.95 0.17 -39.22
C LEU A 556 20.02 -0.96 -38.19
N LEU A 557 20.08 -2.21 -38.64
CA LEU A 557 20.29 -3.38 -37.78
C LEU A 557 21.69 -3.35 -37.13
N ASP A 558 22.72 -3.02 -37.90
CA ASP A 558 24.08 -2.84 -37.41
C ASP A 558 24.15 -1.69 -36.38
N ALA A 559 23.47 -0.58 -36.65
CA ALA A 559 23.39 0.57 -35.74
C ALA A 559 22.58 0.27 -34.46
N ALA A 560 21.57 -0.59 -34.54
CA ALA A 560 20.79 -1.02 -33.38
C ALA A 560 21.61 -1.89 -32.42
N GLY A 561 22.69 -2.51 -32.90
CA GLY A 561 23.70 -3.19 -32.11
C GLY A 561 23.10 -4.18 -31.10
N PRO A 562 23.27 -3.96 -29.78
CA PRO A 562 22.80 -4.90 -28.75
C PRO A 562 21.27 -5.05 -28.69
N LEU A 563 20.51 -4.21 -29.38
CA LEU A 563 19.06 -4.34 -29.48
C LEU A 563 18.65 -5.48 -30.41
N VAL A 564 19.49 -5.90 -31.36
CA VAL A 564 19.24 -7.09 -32.19
C VAL A 564 19.52 -8.34 -31.34
N LYS A 565 18.46 -9.02 -30.93
CA LYS A 565 18.50 -10.17 -30.01
C LYS A 565 18.65 -11.49 -30.72
N ALA A 566 18.16 -11.56 -31.95
CA ALA A 566 18.28 -12.75 -32.77
C ALA A 566 18.31 -12.33 -34.25
N ASP A 567 19.17 -12.99 -35.02
CA ASP A 567 19.16 -13.00 -36.48
C ASP A 567 19.27 -14.48 -36.90
N LEU A 568 18.11 -15.11 -37.12
CA LEU A 568 18.02 -16.57 -37.27
C LEU A 568 17.51 -16.97 -38.65
N ASP A 569 18.13 -17.99 -39.24
CA ASP A 569 17.59 -18.63 -40.44
C ASP A 569 16.61 -19.74 -40.07
N LYS A 570 15.46 -19.81 -40.76
CA LYS A 570 14.37 -20.76 -40.48
C LYS A 570 13.83 -21.44 -41.72
N THR A 571 13.30 -22.65 -41.51
CA THR A 571 12.47 -23.36 -42.49
C THR A 571 10.99 -23.38 -42.09
N ARG A 572 10.68 -23.12 -40.81
CA ARG A 572 9.31 -22.92 -40.33
C ARG A 572 8.77 -21.58 -40.81
N PHE A 573 7.49 -21.50 -41.18
CA PHE A 573 6.88 -20.23 -41.59
C PHE A 573 6.80 -19.21 -40.43
N SER A 574 6.49 -19.69 -39.22
CA SER A 574 6.46 -18.86 -38.01
C SER A 574 7.85 -18.50 -37.50
N MET A 575 8.01 -17.24 -37.05
CA MET A 575 9.19 -16.74 -36.34
C MET A 575 9.24 -17.20 -34.88
N TRP A 576 8.17 -17.81 -34.36
CA TRP A 576 8.13 -18.39 -33.01
C TRP A 576 8.89 -19.73 -32.95
N LEU A 577 10.20 -19.63 -33.08
CA LEU A 577 11.14 -20.74 -33.03
C LEU A 577 11.53 -21.04 -31.58
N PRO A 578 11.97 -22.26 -31.24
CA PRO A 578 12.53 -22.55 -29.94
C PRO A 578 13.60 -21.55 -29.50
N ALA A 579 14.49 -21.13 -30.41
CA ALA A 579 15.54 -20.15 -30.14
C ALA A 579 15.02 -18.72 -29.90
N VAL A 580 13.82 -18.39 -30.40
CA VAL A 580 13.13 -17.12 -30.11
C VAL A 580 12.36 -17.27 -28.79
N SER A 581 11.55 -18.31 -28.64
CA SER A 581 10.75 -18.55 -27.44
C SER A 581 11.59 -18.84 -26.19
N SER A 582 12.84 -19.31 -26.32
CA SER A 582 13.77 -19.50 -25.21
C SER A 582 14.65 -18.28 -24.95
N HIS A 583 14.52 -17.22 -25.75
CA HIS A 583 15.28 -15.99 -25.53
C HIS A 583 14.80 -15.32 -24.25
N ALA A 584 15.69 -14.70 -23.48
CA ALA A 584 15.39 -14.07 -22.17
C ALA A 584 14.31 -12.95 -22.20
N HIS A 585 13.85 -12.58 -23.40
CA HIS A 585 12.79 -11.61 -23.67
C HIS A 585 11.40 -12.29 -23.69
N PHE A 586 11.36 -13.59 -24.01
CA PHE A 586 10.13 -14.37 -24.04
C PHE A 586 10.15 -15.35 -22.85
N THR A 587 9.44 -15.02 -21.78
CA THR A 587 9.32 -15.89 -20.60
C THR A 587 7.93 -16.54 -20.53
N PRO A 588 7.80 -17.80 -20.10
CA PRO A 588 6.53 -18.53 -20.12
C PRO A 588 5.39 -17.90 -19.31
N HIS A 589 5.71 -16.99 -18.38
CA HIS A 589 4.78 -16.39 -17.42
C HIS A 589 4.58 -14.89 -17.63
N ARG A 590 5.15 -14.31 -18.70
CA ARG A 590 4.97 -12.90 -19.03
C ARG A 590 4.37 -12.72 -20.42
N LYS A 591 3.26 -11.99 -20.45
CA LYS A 591 2.69 -11.48 -21.70
C LYS A 591 3.60 -10.39 -22.25
N SER A 592 4.17 -10.61 -23.43
CA SER A 592 5.00 -9.64 -24.14
C SER A 592 4.15 -8.88 -25.17
N GLU A 593 4.45 -7.60 -25.40
CA GLU A 593 3.81 -6.80 -26.43
C GLU A 593 4.58 -6.75 -27.75
N ILE A 594 4.16 -7.60 -28.67
CA ILE A 594 4.90 -7.88 -29.88
C ILE A 594 4.28 -7.14 -31.05
N VAL A 595 5.07 -6.33 -31.73
CA VAL A 595 4.71 -5.82 -33.05
C VAL A 595 5.31 -6.73 -34.11
N LEU A 596 4.56 -6.96 -35.19
CA LEU A 596 5.03 -7.68 -36.36
C LEU A 596 4.97 -6.77 -37.59
N ALA A 597 6.06 -6.80 -38.34
CA ALA A 597 6.20 -6.23 -39.68
C ALA A 597 6.99 -7.22 -40.55
N GLY A 598 6.65 -7.31 -41.83
CA GLY A 598 7.30 -8.23 -42.73
C GLY A 598 6.44 -8.70 -43.90
N ILE A 599 6.96 -9.66 -44.65
CA ILE A 599 6.33 -10.14 -45.88
C ILE A 599 5.58 -11.45 -45.69
N GLU A 600 4.74 -11.74 -46.66
CA GLU A 600 3.76 -12.81 -46.64
C GLU A 600 2.79 -12.74 -45.45
N SER A 601 1.97 -11.69 -45.45
CA SER A 601 0.90 -11.44 -44.48
C SER A 601 0.07 -12.69 -44.17
N HIS A 602 -0.35 -13.44 -45.19
CA HIS A 602 -1.19 -14.63 -45.05
C HIS A 602 -0.44 -15.91 -44.63
N ILE A 603 0.91 -15.89 -44.64
CA ILE A 603 1.76 -17.04 -44.30
C ILE A 603 2.61 -16.72 -43.07
N CYS A 604 3.77 -16.10 -43.22
CA CYS A 604 4.76 -15.96 -42.16
C CYS A 604 4.25 -15.06 -41.03
N ILE A 605 3.63 -13.91 -41.36
CA ILE A 605 3.05 -13.00 -40.35
C ILE A 605 1.88 -13.68 -39.64
N THR A 606 0.96 -14.31 -40.39
CA THR A 606 -0.20 -14.97 -39.80
C THR A 606 0.21 -16.11 -38.87
N GLN A 607 1.11 -17.00 -39.30
CA GLN A 607 1.55 -18.13 -38.48
C GLN A 607 2.32 -17.66 -37.24
N THR A 608 3.14 -16.62 -37.38
CA THR A 608 3.86 -16.02 -36.23
C THR A 608 2.89 -15.42 -35.22
N ALA A 609 1.93 -14.61 -35.68
CA ALA A 609 0.95 -13.98 -34.82
C ALA A 609 0.08 -15.01 -34.07
N LEU A 610 -0.38 -16.06 -34.75
CA LEU A 610 -1.18 -17.12 -34.12
C LEU A 610 -0.38 -17.90 -33.08
N ASP A 611 0.88 -18.24 -33.37
CA ASP A 611 1.75 -18.93 -32.40
C ASP A 611 2.04 -18.05 -31.17
N LEU A 612 2.25 -16.75 -31.36
CA LEU A 612 2.47 -15.80 -30.28
C LEU A 612 1.22 -15.56 -29.42
N LEU A 613 0.05 -15.43 -30.04
CA LEU A 613 -1.24 -15.35 -29.35
C LEU A 613 -1.52 -16.63 -28.56
N ALA A 614 -1.24 -17.80 -29.15
CA ALA A 614 -1.38 -19.09 -28.48
C ALA A 614 -0.39 -19.25 -27.30
N ALA A 615 0.78 -18.62 -27.39
CA ALA A 615 1.76 -18.50 -26.30
C ALA A 615 1.38 -17.44 -25.25
N GLY A 616 0.22 -16.77 -25.39
CA GLY A 616 -0.31 -15.83 -24.41
C GLY A 616 0.22 -14.41 -24.53
N HIS A 617 0.87 -14.04 -25.64
CA HIS A 617 1.42 -12.69 -25.86
C HIS A 617 0.40 -11.74 -26.53
N SER A 618 0.56 -10.43 -26.33
CA SER A 618 -0.17 -9.40 -27.08
C SER A 618 0.51 -9.21 -28.44
N VAL A 619 -0.26 -9.21 -29.53
CA VAL A 619 0.30 -9.06 -30.88
C VAL A 619 -0.36 -7.90 -31.62
N SER A 620 0.47 -6.96 -32.08
CA SER A 620 0.11 -5.87 -32.98
C SER A 620 0.67 -6.12 -34.39
N ILE A 621 -0.17 -6.00 -35.41
CA ILE A 621 0.22 -6.09 -36.82
C ILE A 621 0.13 -4.70 -37.44
N LEU A 622 1.22 -4.26 -38.05
CA LEU A 622 1.26 -2.97 -38.72
C LEU A 622 0.72 -3.11 -40.12
N ALA A 623 -0.49 -2.60 -40.37
CA ALA A 623 -1.16 -2.70 -41.66
C ALA A 623 -0.37 -2.01 -42.79
N ASP A 624 0.38 -0.95 -42.47
CA ASP A 624 1.33 -0.26 -43.34
C ASP A 624 2.73 -0.90 -43.37
N GLY A 625 2.95 -1.98 -42.62
CA GLY A 625 4.24 -2.69 -42.50
C GLY A 625 4.19 -4.17 -42.87
N VAL A 626 3.11 -4.63 -43.51
CA VAL A 626 3.00 -6.01 -44.01
C VAL A 626 2.50 -6.07 -45.45
N SER A 627 2.97 -7.06 -46.20
CA SER A 627 2.47 -7.32 -47.56
C SER A 627 2.56 -8.79 -47.95
N SER A 628 1.98 -9.15 -49.09
CA SER A 628 1.99 -10.49 -49.67
C SER A 628 2.21 -10.43 -51.18
N SER A 629 2.54 -11.56 -51.78
CA SER A 629 2.66 -11.67 -53.24
C SER A 629 1.36 -11.37 -53.97
N ASN A 630 0.25 -11.88 -53.43
CA ASN A 630 -1.10 -11.49 -53.86
C ASN A 630 -1.62 -10.36 -52.97
N ARG A 631 -2.01 -9.24 -53.60
CA ARG A 631 -2.53 -8.06 -52.90
C ARG A 631 -3.79 -8.37 -52.07
N GLU A 632 -4.68 -9.18 -52.64
CA GLU A 632 -5.97 -9.52 -52.05
C GLU A 632 -5.81 -10.31 -50.73
N GLU A 633 -4.74 -11.08 -50.60
CA GLU A 633 -4.43 -11.86 -49.39
C GLU A 633 -4.08 -10.98 -48.19
N ILE A 634 -3.61 -9.74 -48.41
CA ILE A 634 -3.23 -8.82 -47.33
C ILE A 634 -4.46 -8.50 -46.48
N GLY A 635 -5.56 -8.08 -47.11
CA GLY A 635 -6.81 -7.76 -46.42
C GLY A 635 -7.43 -8.96 -45.72
N ILE A 636 -7.39 -10.14 -46.36
CA ILE A 636 -7.89 -11.41 -45.80
C ILE A 636 -7.08 -11.79 -44.54
N ALA A 637 -5.75 -11.71 -44.61
CA ALA A 637 -4.85 -12.01 -43.50
C ALA A 637 -5.08 -11.05 -42.32
N LEU A 638 -5.15 -9.75 -42.57
CA LEU A 638 -5.39 -8.75 -41.52
C LEU A 638 -6.76 -8.93 -40.85
N ALA A 639 -7.81 -9.23 -41.63
CA ALA A 639 -9.14 -9.51 -41.08
C ALA A 639 -9.13 -10.76 -40.19
N ARG A 640 -8.47 -11.83 -40.65
CA ARG A 640 -8.30 -13.07 -39.87
C ARG A 640 -7.53 -12.82 -38.57
N LEU A 641 -6.47 -12.03 -38.62
CA LEU A 641 -5.65 -11.71 -37.45
C LEU A 641 -6.41 -10.87 -36.41
N ARG A 642 -7.23 -9.90 -36.85
CA ARG A 642 -8.16 -9.20 -35.95
C ARG A 642 -9.09 -10.18 -35.25
N GLN A 643 -9.68 -11.12 -35.98
CA GLN A 643 -10.60 -12.12 -35.42
C GLN A 643 -9.90 -13.07 -34.44
N ALA A 644 -8.61 -13.35 -34.65
CA ALA A 644 -7.80 -14.18 -33.77
C ALA A 644 -7.35 -13.46 -32.48
N GLY A 645 -7.58 -12.15 -32.35
CA GLY A 645 -7.24 -11.36 -31.16
C GLY A 645 -5.99 -10.50 -31.30
N ALA A 646 -5.38 -10.40 -32.49
CA ALA A 646 -4.31 -9.43 -32.75
C ALA A 646 -4.89 -8.02 -32.98
N VAL A 647 -4.18 -7.01 -32.51
CA VAL A 647 -4.48 -5.60 -32.84
C VAL A 647 -3.91 -5.31 -34.22
N VAL A 648 -4.72 -4.78 -35.14
CA VAL A 648 -4.22 -4.31 -36.45
C VAL A 648 -4.26 -2.79 -36.45
N THR A 649 -3.08 -2.17 -36.50
CA THR A 649 -2.87 -0.73 -36.33
C THR A 649 -1.90 -0.19 -37.40
N SER A 650 -1.59 1.11 -37.36
CA SER A 650 -0.56 1.71 -38.21
C SER A 650 0.75 1.91 -37.45
N SER A 651 1.87 1.98 -38.17
CA SER A 651 3.19 2.25 -37.57
C SER A 651 3.22 3.55 -36.78
N GLU A 652 2.46 4.56 -37.19
CA GLU A 652 2.38 5.84 -36.51
C GLU A 652 1.56 5.75 -35.22
N SER A 653 0.35 5.20 -35.29
CA SER A 653 -0.51 4.99 -34.11
C SER A 653 0.21 4.21 -33.03
N TRP A 654 0.88 3.13 -33.44
CA TRP A 654 1.65 2.29 -32.54
C TRP A 654 2.85 3.02 -31.93
N ILE A 655 3.62 3.82 -32.68
CA ILE A 655 4.72 4.61 -32.11
C ILE A 655 4.22 5.53 -30.98
N TYR A 656 3.08 6.19 -31.17
CA TYR A 656 2.50 7.07 -30.14
C TYR A 656 2.00 6.28 -28.93
N GLU A 657 1.38 5.13 -29.15
CA GLU A 657 0.96 4.22 -28.09
C GLU A 657 2.15 3.77 -27.23
N CYS A 658 3.30 3.49 -27.85
CA CYS A 658 4.51 3.09 -27.13
C CYS A 658 5.10 4.20 -26.25
N MET A 659 4.89 5.47 -26.61
CA MET A 659 5.44 6.58 -25.84
C MET A 659 4.60 6.86 -24.59
N GLY A 660 3.26 6.72 -24.67
CA GLY A 660 2.32 6.92 -23.56
C GLY A 660 2.19 8.37 -23.05
N ASP A 661 3.27 9.16 -23.10
CA ASP A 661 3.37 10.55 -22.62
C ASP A 661 4.33 11.37 -23.50
N ALA A 662 4.02 12.64 -23.71
CA ALA A 662 4.90 13.61 -24.38
C ALA A 662 6.05 14.10 -23.48
N GLY A 663 6.01 13.79 -22.18
CA GLY A 663 7.01 14.15 -21.19
C GLY A 663 8.30 13.30 -21.21
N ILE A 664 8.34 12.19 -21.95
CA ILE A 664 9.51 11.30 -21.94
C ILE A 664 10.73 11.92 -22.67
N PRO A 665 11.97 11.68 -22.20
CA PRO A 665 13.18 12.20 -22.85
C PRO A 665 13.30 11.88 -24.35
N GLU A 666 12.76 10.74 -24.76
CA GLU A 666 12.81 10.18 -26.11
C GLU A 666 11.80 10.85 -27.05
N PHE A 667 10.80 11.58 -26.52
CA PHE A 667 9.68 12.14 -27.29
C PHE A 667 10.16 13.03 -28.44
N LYS A 668 11.15 13.88 -28.19
CA LYS A 668 11.71 14.78 -29.21
C LYS A 668 12.38 14.02 -30.36
N SER A 669 13.06 12.91 -30.03
CA SER A 669 13.70 12.03 -31.02
C SER A 669 12.63 11.33 -31.86
N MET A 670 11.58 10.81 -31.21
CA MET A 670 10.48 10.11 -31.86
C MET A 670 9.63 10.99 -32.75
N VAL A 671 9.32 12.21 -32.32
CA VAL A 671 8.64 13.20 -33.17
C VAL A 671 9.49 13.54 -34.40
N GLY A 672 10.83 13.54 -34.28
CA GLY A 672 11.74 13.65 -35.41
C GLY A 672 11.55 12.51 -36.42
N VAL A 673 11.57 11.26 -35.95
CA VAL A 673 11.35 10.07 -36.79
C VAL A 673 9.99 10.11 -37.50
N VAL A 674 8.91 10.45 -36.79
CA VAL A 674 7.56 10.54 -37.38
C VAL A 674 7.48 11.65 -38.44
N LYS A 675 8.04 12.83 -38.17
CA LYS A 675 8.04 13.95 -39.13
C LYS A 675 8.84 13.65 -40.39
N GLU A 676 10.01 13.05 -40.25
CA GLU A 676 10.88 12.70 -41.37
C GLU A 676 10.26 11.61 -42.26
N THR A 677 9.52 10.67 -41.67
CA THR A 677 8.90 9.53 -42.38
C THR A 677 7.42 9.76 -42.73
N MET A 678 6.90 10.98 -42.57
CA MET A 678 5.48 11.29 -42.79
C MET A 678 5.04 11.04 -44.24
N GLY A 679 5.89 11.40 -45.21
CA GLY A 679 5.64 11.14 -46.63
C GLY A 679 5.61 9.65 -46.96
N ASP A 680 6.56 8.91 -46.39
CA ASP A 680 6.71 7.47 -46.57
C ASP A 680 5.54 6.70 -45.94
N THR A 681 5.12 7.10 -44.73
CA THR A 681 3.96 6.54 -44.03
C THR A 681 2.69 6.73 -44.86
N LYS A 682 2.51 7.92 -45.44
CA LYS A 682 1.38 8.19 -46.34
C LYS A 682 1.42 7.30 -47.58
N ALA A 683 2.59 7.13 -48.20
CA ALA A 683 2.76 6.25 -49.35
C ALA A 683 2.49 4.78 -49.02
N ALA A 684 2.96 4.31 -47.85
CA ALA A 684 2.75 2.95 -47.36
C ALA A 684 1.26 2.66 -47.09
N LEU A 685 0.56 3.55 -46.37
CA LEU A 685 -0.88 3.43 -46.11
C LEU A 685 -1.70 3.40 -47.42
N GLN A 686 -1.38 4.28 -48.37
CA GLN A 686 -2.06 4.32 -49.66
C GLN A 686 -1.82 3.06 -50.50
N GLY A 687 -0.61 2.50 -50.45
CA GLY A 687 -0.24 1.30 -51.19
C GLY A 687 -0.79 0.01 -50.59
N LEU A 688 -0.55 -0.21 -49.31
CA LEU A 688 -0.73 -1.50 -48.64
C LEU A 688 -2.11 -1.69 -48.02
N VAL A 689 -2.75 -0.61 -47.53
CA VAL A 689 -4.04 -0.70 -46.83
C VAL A 689 -5.21 -0.38 -47.77
N GLY A 690 -4.99 0.47 -48.78
CA GLY A 690 -6.01 0.88 -49.74
C GLY A 690 -6.99 1.93 -49.21
N SER A 691 -7.76 2.55 -50.10
CA SER A 691 -8.62 3.72 -49.81
C SER A 691 -9.99 3.40 -49.20
N LYS A 692 -10.25 2.15 -48.81
CA LYS A 692 -11.48 1.72 -48.13
C LYS A 692 -11.09 0.72 -47.03
N ILE A 693 -10.90 1.23 -45.81
CA ILE A 693 -10.92 0.41 -44.59
C ILE A 693 -12.36 0.18 -44.19
#